data_AF-A0A835WIV0-F1
#
_entry.id   AF-A0A835WIV0-F1
#
_cell.length_a   1.000
_cell.length_b   1.000
_cell.length_c   1.000
_cell.angle_alpha   90.00
_cell.angle_beta   90.00
_cell.angle_gamma   90.00
#
_symmetry.space_group_name_H-M   'P 1'
#
loop_
_entity.id
_entity.type
_entity.pdbx_description
1 polymer ?
#
loop_
_entity_poly.entity_id
_entity_poly.type
_entity_poly.pdbx_seq_one_letter_code
_entity_poly.pdbx_strand_id
1 'polypeptide(L)'
;MVHAGTVHSIVISPGPGTPSNPQDIGVCLDVLHHLPDVPILGICLGHQALALAHGAAVVAAPEPVHGRVSRLRHNGHGMFADIPSGPGFEVVRYHSLLVDEATLPACLQPVCWTDGAHVAVKLARDAAAAGAGAPSGTGSAAEPTGAAAVAEQRPCPTPEEAEAQPAASCSGRGPEAELGTSLLMGLAHRSRPHYGVQFHPESVATKYGIALLRNFRDLAAAHLRARGGPAAAQLQPARVVPDIVGPPGRLPELPAWPTPEHQCGAPLRLAWARLPGVLEALGGSQGVFERLYGWAEDTFWLDSAAADRGRFSYMGGRGGPLWRKLTYKLPPPQQQQPGVTSSLPINVSTQQQAEQVHDADSDAGSATSSSASASSASGTACSSAAAGGGSASAPPHAAHTVPAGTLTVESCSGAAASGAVADGLLSHLQRLLARERLRVDPDAAAALPFNFWGGLVGYLGYELKAECGAANVHAASTPDAVLWLADRLVAIDHQCGDVYLLAVYDSGEAQAGSSGGSSGSRQGGDEGPGEAQEPQGRQGAAAPGCSGAGGEGQGPELKTEGKGAGGLEATLASWAAAVSPVEQEAAARAWLAETQRQLEQAAAQTEERRAAAAAASTSAAAAGPGSAVPFKLEHSRGAYIDNIAACHAALHAGESYEVCLTTALTRPAAPEPAVLYSTLRRMNPAPYAAWLQCGAAGPTICCSSPERFLRGDRGGLLEARPIKGTAARVAADAAADAAAAEALARSEKERAENLMIVDLLRNDLGRVCEVGSVHVPGLMDIESYATVHQMVSTVRGVRRGGVSVVDCFRAAFPGGSMTGAPKVRTMQIIDGLEGRARGVYSGCIGFISLNDTFDLNIVIRTAVIEQDTQQQKQKQQTQHGAQGQRAAAPPVEGAAQRRMTIGAGGAIVVQSDPVAEYEEMRLKASALLRAVGLCEGVSQPIQVLDE
;
A
#
# COMPACT_ATOMS: atom_id res chain seq x y z
N MET A 1 10.83 -13.82 22.84
CA MET A 1 11.67 -12.78 23.48
C MET A 1 13.05 -13.33 23.74
N VAL A 2 14.11 -12.73 23.17
CA VAL A 2 15.51 -13.08 23.46
C VAL A 2 16.09 -12.00 24.35
N HIS A 3 16.61 -12.36 25.52
CA HIS A 3 17.32 -11.45 26.40
C HIS A 3 18.62 -12.12 26.86
N ALA A 4 19.75 -11.40 26.76
CA ALA A 4 21.09 -11.92 27.07
C ALA A 4 21.41 -13.29 26.40
N GLY A 5 20.99 -13.48 25.14
CA GLY A 5 21.20 -14.72 24.40
C GLY A 5 20.28 -15.90 24.77
N THR A 6 19.33 -15.72 25.70
CA THR A 6 18.38 -16.75 26.12
C THR A 6 16.97 -16.47 25.60
N VAL A 7 16.30 -17.49 25.06
CA VAL A 7 14.89 -17.42 24.62
C VAL A 7 13.97 -17.62 25.82
N HIS A 8 13.20 -16.61 26.21
CA HIS A 8 12.34 -16.63 27.40
C HIS A 8 10.93 -17.12 27.12
N SER A 9 10.44 -16.83 25.91
CA SER A 9 9.13 -17.24 25.43
C SER A 9 9.09 -17.11 23.92
N ILE A 10 8.21 -17.88 23.30
CA ILE A 10 8.01 -17.91 21.86
C ILE A 10 6.52 -17.69 21.58
N VAL A 11 6.22 -16.85 20.60
CA VAL A 11 4.89 -16.78 20.00
C VAL A 11 5.03 -17.27 18.58
N ILE A 12 4.32 -18.33 18.23
CA ILE A 12 4.21 -18.81 16.86
C ILE A 12 3.01 -18.07 16.27
N SER A 13 3.31 -17.06 15.46
CA SER A 13 2.33 -16.17 14.83
C SER A 13 1.43 -16.93 13.85
N PRO A 14 0.25 -16.37 13.51
CA PRO A 14 -0.54 -16.90 12.41
C PRO A 14 0.23 -16.84 11.08
N GLY A 15 -0.14 -17.70 10.14
CA GLY A 15 0.38 -17.72 8.78
C GLY A 15 -0.59 -18.44 7.83
N PRO A 16 -0.45 -18.25 6.51
CA PRO A 16 -1.21 -19.01 5.52
C PRO A 16 -0.71 -20.46 5.42
N GLY A 17 -1.47 -21.30 4.73
CA GLY A 17 -1.10 -22.67 4.41
C GLY A 17 -1.51 -23.68 5.48
N THR A 18 -0.84 -24.83 5.50
CA THR A 18 -1.17 -25.95 6.39
C THR A 18 0.02 -26.33 7.28
N PRO A 19 -0.20 -26.64 8.58
CA PRO A 19 0.89 -27.02 9.49
C PRO A 19 1.58 -28.32 9.08
N SER A 20 0.96 -29.15 8.23
CA SER A 20 1.56 -30.38 7.70
C SER A 20 2.53 -30.16 6.54
N ASN A 21 2.55 -28.96 5.94
CA ASN A 21 3.44 -28.63 4.85
C ASN A 21 4.71 -27.95 5.43
N PRO A 22 5.90 -28.56 5.28
CA PRO A 22 7.15 -28.00 5.79
C PRO A 22 7.47 -26.60 5.26
N GLN A 23 7.01 -26.26 4.04
CA GLN A 23 7.24 -24.93 3.45
C GLN A 23 6.41 -23.85 4.13
N ASP A 24 5.20 -24.17 4.59
CA ASP A 24 4.27 -23.22 5.21
C ASP A 24 4.63 -23.01 6.69
N ILE A 25 4.95 -24.10 7.39
CA ILE A 25 5.18 -24.06 8.85
C ILE A 25 6.62 -23.72 9.24
N GLY A 26 7.57 -23.91 8.30
CA GLY A 26 9.00 -23.68 8.53
C GLY A 26 9.51 -24.40 9.78
N VAL A 27 10.28 -23.69 10.61
CA VAL A 27 10.91 -24.23 11.83
C VAL A 27 9.95 -24.40 13.02
N CYS A 28 8.66 -24.05 12.86
CA CYS A 28 7.76 -23.97 14.02
C CYS A 28 7.45 -25.33 14.64
N LEU A 29 7.38 -26.40 13.84
CA LEU A 29 7.22 -27.77 14.36
C LEU A 29 8.47 -28.21 15.15
N ASP A 30 9.66 -27.94 14.62
CA ASP A 30 10.93 -28.24 15.29
C ASP A 30 11.03 -27.52 16.64
N VAL A 31 10.60 -26.25 16.70
CA VAL A 31 10.51 -25.48 17.94
C VAL A 31 9.61 -26.15 18.98
N LEU A 32 8.44 -26.65 18.58
CA LEU A 32 7.50 -27.33 19.49
C LEU A 32 8.04 -28.68 19.98
N HIS A 33 8.79 -29.40 19.13
CA HIS A 33 9.40 -30.68 19.49
C HIS A 33 10.64 -30.53 20.37
N HIS A 34 11.50 -29.57 20.08
CA HIS A 34 12.82 -29.44 20.69
C HIS A 34 12.89 -28.45 21.86
N LEU A 35 11.88 -27.60 22.05
CA LEU A 35 11.82 -26.64 23.17
C LEU A 35 10.61 -26.92 24.09
N PRO A 36 10.54 -28.10 24.74
CA PRO A 36 9.41 -28.49 25.60
C PRO A 36 9.26 -27.61 26.85
N ASP A 37 10.32 -26.90 27.18
CA ASP A 37 10.55 -26.20 28.44
C ASP A 37 10.45 -24.67 28.30
N VAL A 38 10.39 -24.18 27.07
CA VAL A 38 10.21 -22.77 26.76
C VAL A 38 8.71 -22.49 26.70
N PRO A 39 8.18 -21.43 27.34
CA PRO A 39 6.80 -21.01 27.16
C PRO A 39 6.47 -20.68 25.70
N ILE A 40 5.45 -21.31 25.13
CA ILE A 40 5.03 -21.14 23.73
C ILE A 40 3.55 -20.78 23.67
N LEU A 41 3.22 -19.76 22.88
CA LEU A 41 1.84 -19.45 22.46
C LEU A 41 1.72 -19.64 20.95
N GLY A 42 0.93 -20.62 20.52
CA GLY A 42 0.54 -20.81 19.12
C GLY A 42 -0.74 -20.05 18.77
N ILE A 43 -0.71 -19.22 17.72
CA ILE A 43 -1.86 -18.46 17.25
C ILE A 43 -2.25 -18.98 15.86
N CYS A 44 -3.52 -19.31 15.65
CA CYS A 44 -4.06 -19.83 14.40
C CYS A 44 -3.22 -21.02 13.85
N LEU A 45 -2.40 -20.82 12.81
CA LEU A 45 -1.45 -21.82 12.31
C LEU A 45 -0.56 -22.40 13.43
N GLY A 46 -0.10 -21.57 14.38
CA GLY A 46 0.67 -22.04 15.53
C GLY A 46 -0.13 -22.92 16.51
N HIS A 47 -1.44 -22.69 16.67
CA HIS A 47 -2.32 -23.56 17.45
C HIS A 47 -2.49 -24.92 16.78
N GLN A 48 -2.65 -24.92 15.45
CA GLN A 48 -2.76 -26.15 14.65
C GLN A 48 -1.44 -26.93 14.67
N ALA A 49 -0.29 -26.23 14.60
CA ALA A 49 1.03 -26.83 14.71
C ALA A 49 1.28 -27.45 16.09
N LEU A 50 0.84 -26.79 17.18
CA LEU A 50 0.90 -27.36 18.53
C LEU A 50 0.12 -28.67 18.62
N ALA A 51 -1.09 -28.71 18.06
CA ALA A 51 -1.90 -29.91 18.04
C ALA A 51 -1.24 -31.04 17.21
N LEU A 52 -0.79 -30.71 16.00
CA LEU A 52 -0.13 -31.64 15.09
C LEU A 52 1.17 -32.21 15.68
N ALA A 53 1.98 -31.36 16.32
CA ALA A 53 3.23 -31.75 16.96
C ALA A 53 3.05 -32.82 18.06
N HIS A 54 1.84 -32.92 18.61
CA HIS A 54 1.47 -33.90 19.63
C HIS A 54 0.55 -35.02 19.12
N GLY A 55 0.31 -35.09 17.80
CA GLY A 55 -0.42 -36.20 17.16
C GLY A 55 -1.93 -36.01 17.02
N ALA A 56 -2.47 -34.82 17.28
CA ALA A 56 -3.85 -34.50 16.94
C ALA A 56 -3.98 -34.20 15.44
N ALA A 57 -5.15 -34.50 14.87
CA ALA A 57 -5.45 -34.24 13.48
C ALA A 57 -5.87 -32.77 13.26
N VAL A 58 -5.43 -32.21 12.13
CA VAL A 58 -5.88 -30.92 11.62
C VAL A 58 -6.72 -31.20 10.38
N VAL A 59 -7.97 -30.75 10.38
CA VAL A 59 -8.97 -31.03 9.35
C VAL A 59 -9.56 -29.74 8.79
N ALA A 60 -10.23 -29.83 7.64
CA ALA A 60 -10.95 -28.69 7.08
C ALA A 60 -12.05 -28.22 8.04
N ALA A 61 -12.19 -26.90 8.17
CA ALA A 61 -13.29 -26.33 8.92
C ALA A 61 -14.63 -26.61 8.21
N PRO A 62 -15.72 -26.81 8.98
CA PRO A 62 -17.08 -26.93 8.47
C PRO A 62 -17.46 -25.89 7.42
N GLU A 63 -17.06 -24.65 7.70
CA GLU A 63 -17.17 -23.47 6.89
C GLU A 63 -15.90 -22.66 7.18
N PRO A 64 -15.14 -22.20 6.16
CA PRO A 64 -14.03 -21.29 6.40
C PRO A 64 -14.54 -19.98 6.99
N VAL A 65 -13.80 -19.43 7.94
CA VAL A 65 -14.17 -18.20 8.64
C VAL A 65 -13.03 -17.21 8.53
N HIS A 66 -13.18 -16.23 7.63
CA HIS A 66 -12.18 -15.18 7.36
C HIS A 66 -12.74 -13.80 7.70
N GLY A 67 -12.09 -13.10 8.63
CA GLY A 67 -12.51 -11.74 9.04
C GLY A 67 -13.87 -11.68 9.75
N ARG A 68 -14.34 -12.77 10.36
CA ARG A 68 -15.64 -12.80 11.06
C ARG A 68 -15.48 -12.81 12.57
N VAL A 69 -16.38 -12.09 13.23
CA VAL A 69 -16.46 -12.05 14.70
C VAL A 69 -17.23 -13.28 15.19
N SER A 70 -16.69 -13.97 16.19
CA SER A 70 -17.36 -15.10 16.86
C SER A 70 -17.29 -14.92 18.38
N ARG A 71 -18.33 -15.39 19.06
CA ARG A 71 -18.39 -15.45 20.52
C ARG A 71 -17.76 -16.75 21.02
N LEU A 72 -16.98 -16.66 22.09
CA LEU A 72 -16.26 -17.80 22.64
C LEU A 72 -16.62 -18.06 24.11
N ARG A 73 -16.66 -19.34 24.46
CA ARG A 73 -16.77 -19.84 25.84
C ARG A 73 -15.47 -20.52 26.26
N HIS A 74 -14.97 -20.24 27.45
CA HIS A 74 -13.79 -20.89 28.03
C HIS A 74 -14.06 -21.51 29.40
N ASN A 75 -13.20 -22.43 29.81
CA ASN A 75 -13.31 -23.16 31.08
C ASN A 75 -12.66 -22.44 32.29
N GLY A 76 -12.12 -21.24 32.08
CA GLY A 76 -11.48 -20.43 33.13
C GLY A 76 -10.00 -20.71 33.34
N HIS A 77 -9.36 -21.44 32.42
CA HIS A 77 -7.90 -21.61 32.41
C HIS A 77 -7.16 -20.26 32.47
N GLY A 78 -5.98 -20.22 33.10
CA GLY A 78 -5.24 -18.97 33.36
C GLY A 78 -4.89 -18.12 32.12
N MET A 79 -4.88 -18.71 30.93
CA MET A 79 -4.77 -17.97 29.66
C MET A 79 -5.92 -16.96 29.44
N PHE A 80 -7.08 -17.21 30.05
CA PHE A 80 -8.30 -16.41 29.97
C PHE A 80 -8.63 -15.70 31.31
N ALA A 81 -7.64 -15.53 32.19
CA ALA A 81 -7.82 -14.76 33.42
C ALA A 81 -8.31 -13.33 33.10
N ASP A 82 -9.30 -12.85 33.86
CA ASP A 82 -9.99 -11.56 33.67
C ASP A 82 -10.66 -11.35 32.30
N ILE A 83 -10.85 -12.42 31.51
CA ILE A 83 -11.62 -12.41 30.27
C ILE A 83 -12.99 -13.01 30.58
N PRO A 84 -14.12 -12.38 30.18
CA PRO A 84 -15.44 -12.98 30.34
C PRO A 84 -15.59 -14.23 29.47
N SER A 85 -16.47 -15.16 29.85
CA SER A 85 -16.81 -16.33 29.05
C SER A 85 -18.19 -16.17 28.40
N GLY A 86 -18.38 -16.66 27.18
CA GLY A 86 -19.64 -16.65 26.45
C GLY A 86 -19.91 -15.31 25.76
N PRO A 87 -21.10 -14.69 25.93
CA PRO A 87 -21.51 -13.52 25.14
C PRO A 87 -20.63 -12.28 25.35
N GLY A 88 -19.86 -12.25 26.43
CA GLY A 88 -18.93 -11.17 26.72
C GLY A 88 -17.60 -11.23 25.96
N PHE A 89 -17.26 -12.34 25.28
CA PHE A 89 -15.96 -12.57 24.65
C PHE A 89 -16.06 -12.79 23.15
N GLU A 90 -15.80 -11.72 22.40
CA GLU A 90 -15.82 -11.68 20.95
C GLU A 90 -14.40 -11.63 20.39
N VAL A 91 -14.14 -12.47 19.38
CA VAL A 91 -12.84 -12.59 18.71
C VAL A 91 -13.02 -12.65 17.20
N VAL A 92 -11.97 -12.27 16.48
CA VAL A 92 -11.92 -12.42 15.02
C VAL A 92 -11.21 -13.71 14.63
N ARG A 93 -11.79 -14.42 13.66
CA ARG A 93 -11.29 -15.69 13.13
C ARG A 93 -10.86 -15.54 11.66
N TYR A 94 -9.79 -16.26 11.31
CA TYR A 94 -9.22 -16.33 9.95
C TYR A 94 -8.82 -17.76 9.58
N HIS A 95 -9.65 -18.74 9.91
CA HIS A 95 -9.27 -20.15 9.76
C HIS A 95 -10.13 -20.90 8.75
N SER A 96 -9.43 -21.64 7.88
CA SER A 96 -10.01 -22.66 6.98
C SER A 96 -9.80 -24.07 7.51
N LEU A 97 -8.93 -24.23 8.51
CA LEU A 97 -8.56 -25.50 9.13
C LEU A 97 -8.76 -25.43 10.65
N LEU A 98 -9.10 -26.55 11.27
CA LEU A 98 -9.28 -26.68 12.71
C LEU A 98 -8.63 -27.95 13.26
N VAL A 99 -8.41 -27.97 14.57
CA VAL A 99 -7.98 -29.17 15.28
C VAL A 99 -9.20 -30.03 15.60
N ASP A 100 -9.18 -31.30 15.19
CA ASP A 100 -10.24 -32.24 15.52
C ASP A 100 -10.16 -32.64 17.00
N GLU A 101 -11.11 -32.14 17.80
CA GLU A 101 -11.18 -32.38 19.25
C GLU A 101 -11.24 -33.88 19.58
N ALA A 102 -11.84 -34.71 18.72
CA ALA A 102 -11.94 -36.15 18.92
C ALA A 102 -10.58 -36.87 18.86
N THR A 103 -9.57 -36.24 18.25
CA THR A 103 -8.23 -36.79 18.07
C THR A 103 -7.22 -36.27 19.09
N LEU A 104 -7.65 -35.46 20.06
CA LEU A 104 -6.72 -34.87 21.02
C LEU A 104 -6.03 -35.94 21.88
N PRO A 105 -4.70 -35.95 21.96
CA PRO A 105 -3.97 -36.80 22.88
C PRO A 105 -4.21 -36.36 24.33
N ALA A 106 -4.05 -37.28 25.29
CA ALA A 106 -4.28 -36.99 26.70
C ALA A 106 -3.42 -35.84 27.26
N CYS A 107 -2.27 -35.53 26.65
CA CYS A 107 -1.39 -34.44 27.05
C CYS A 107 -1.92 -33.04 26.70
N LEU A 108 -2.86 -32.93 25.75
CA LEU A 108 -3.52 -31.68 25.39
C LEU A 108 -4.88 -31.59 26.08
N GLN A 109 -5.18 -30.43 26.66
CA GLN A 109 -6.50 -30.13 27.24
C GLN A 109 -7.18 -29.03 26.42
N PRO A 110 -8.44 -29.23 26.00
CA PRO A 110 -9.25 -28.16 25.40
C PRO A 110 -9.68 -27.17 26.48
N VAL A 111 -9.58 -25.87 26.18
CA VAL A 111 -9.82 -24.79 27.16
C VAL A 111 -10.79 -23.72 26.67
N CYS A 112 -11.09 -23.66 25.37
CA CYS A 112 -11.97 -22.65 24.78
C CYS A 112 -12.68 -23.20 23.54
N TRP A 113 -13.93 -22.79 23.32
CA TRP A 113 -14.79 -23.21 22.20
C TRP A 113 -15.61 -22.03 21.65
N THR A 114 -16.19 -22.18 20.47
CA THR A 114 -17.25 -21.26 20.01
C THR A 114 -18.53 -21.40 20.83
N ASP A 115 -19.24 -20.28 20.96
CA ASP A 115 -20.56 -20.18 21.59
C ASP A 115 -21.64 -20.36 20.49
N GLY A 116 -22.02 -21.61 20.20
CA GLY A 116 -23.01 -21.95 19.17
C GLY A 116 -22.77 -23.31 18.48
N ALA A 117 -23.81 -23.83 17.81
CA ALA A 117 -23.74 -25.05 17.01
C ALA A 117 -23.19 -24.77 15.61
N HIS A 118 -22.27 -25.61 15.13
CA HIS A 118 -21.72 -25.55 13.77
C HIS A 118 -21.91 -26.90 13.06
N VAL A 119 -22.23 -26.88 11.76
CA VAL A 119 -22.50 -28.09 10.96
C VAL A 119 -21.24 -28.51 10.20
N ALA A 120 -20.51 -29.50 10.71
CA ALA A 120 -19.33 -30.03 10.03
C ALA A 120 -19.68 -30.76 8.73
N VAL A 121 -19.07 -30.33 7.61
CA VAL A 121 -19.14 -31.04 6.32
C VAL A 121 -17.97 -32.02 6.24
N LYS A 122 -18.26 -33.33 6.20
CA LYS A 122 -17.26 -34.33 5.83
C LYS A 122 -17.02 -34.26 4.31
N LEU A 123 -15.83 -33.86 3.89
CA LEU A 123 -15.42 -33.95 2.49
C LEU A 123 -15.16 -35.42 2.11
N ALA A 124 -15.59 -35.80 0.91
CA ALA A 124 -15.42 -37.13 0.34
C ALA A 124 -13.95 -37.38 -0.05
N ARG A 125 -13.06 -37.56 0.92
CA ARG A 125 -11.72 -38.16 0.72
C ARG A 125 -11.36 -39.25 1.73
N ASP A 126 -12.19 -39.46 2.77
CA ASP A 126 -11.93 -40.50 3.79
C ASP A 126 -12.54 -41.88 3.47
N ALA A 127 -13.13 -42.06 2.28
CA ALA A 127 -13.67 -43.37 1.86
C ALA A 127 -12.60 -44.32 1.27
N ALA A 128 -11.34 -43.88 1.11
CA ALA A 128 -10.26 -44.68 0.57
C ALA A 128 -9.36 -45.31 1.66
N ALA A 129 -9.96 -45.85 2.71
CA ALA A 129 -9.24 -46.64 3.72
C ALA A 129 -10.16 -47.63 4.46
N ALA A 130 -11.03 -48.35 3.75
CA ALA A 130 -11.69 -49.54 4.31
C ALA A 130 -12.13 -50.51 3.20
N GLY A 131 -11.47 -51.67 3.15
CA GLY A 131 -12.11 -52.95 2.85
C GLY A 131 -12.47 -53.28 1.40
N ALA A 132 -11.62 -54.11 0.79
CA ALA A 132 -11.94 -54.89 -0.39
C ALA A 132 -13.18 -55.79 -0.17
N GLY A 133 -14.07 -55.83 -1.15
CA GLY A 133 -15.20 -56.76 -1.22
C GLY A 133 -16.09 -56.53 -2.44
N ALA A 134 -15.79 -57.20 -3.54
CA ALA A 134 -16.77 -57.50 -4.59
C ALA A 134 -17.68 -58.69 -4.10
N PRO A 135 -18.83 -59.03 -4.72
CA PRO A 135 -19.30 -58.62 -6.05
C PRO A 135 -20.82 -58.37 -6.25
N SER A 136 -21.16 -58.00 -7.50
CA SER A 136 -22.35 -58.38 -8.28
C SER A 136 -23.65 -57.59 -8.13
N GLY A 137 -24.25 -57.22 -9.29
CA GLY A 137 -25.67 -56.91 -9.39
C GLY A 137 -26.05 -55.77 -10.35
N THR A 138 -26.16 -56.10 -11.63
CA THR A 138 -26.96 -55.49 -12.72
C THR A 138 -28.13 -54.54 -12.37
N GLY A 139 -28.35 -53.54 -13.23
CA GLY A 139 -29.68 -52.94 -13.50
C GLY A 139 -29.68 -51.41 -13.36
N SER A 140 -29.56 -50.67 -14.46
CA SER A 140 -30.65 -50.12 -15.29
C SER A 140 -31.12 -48.73 -14.84
N ALA A 141 -31.13 -47.85 -15.83
CA ALA A 141 -31.59 -46.47 -15.81
C ALA A 141 -33.03 -46.29 -15.29
N ALA A 142 -33.27 -45.13 -14.67
CA ALA A 142 -34.51 -44.34 -14.81
C ALA A 142 -34.32 -42.94 -14.20
N GLU A 143 -34.49 -41.89 -15.01
CA GLU A 143 -35.07 -40.63 -14.53
C GLU A 143 -36.50 -40.92 -14.02
N PRO A 144 -37.12 -40.06 -13.17
CA PRO A 144 -37.89 -38.97 -13.77
C PRO A 144 -38.04 -37.69 -12.90
N THR A 145 -38.14 -36.57 -13.61
CA THR A 145 -39.13 -35.48 -13.48
C THR A 145 -39.76 -35.11 -12.12
N GLY A 146 -39.75 -33.81 -11.81
CA GLY A 146 -40.99 -33.03 -11.86
C GLY A 146 -41.68 -32.64 -10.54
N ALA A 147 -41.78 -31.31 -10.39
CA ALA A 147 -42.94 -30.56 -9.88
C ALA A 147 -43.10 -30.27 -8.37
N ALA A 148 -42.87 -28.99 -8.08
CA ALA A 148 -43.51 -28.08 -7.14
C ALA A 148 -44.89 -28.47 -6.53
N ALA A 149 -45.05 -28.19 -5.23
CA ALA A 149 -46.24 -27.56 -4.64
C ALA A 149 -45.89 -26.96 -3.26
N VAL A 150 -45.99 -25.63 -3.11
CA VAL A 150 -47.00 -24.85 -2.35
C VAL A 150 -46.93 -25.00 -0.81
N ALA A 151 -46.70 -23.84 -0.19
CA ALA A 151 -46.62 -23.59 1.24
C ALA A 151 -47.99 -23.55 1.93
N GLU A 152 -48.02 -23.96 3.20
CA GLU A 152 -49.01 -23.49 4.19
C GLU A 152 -48.31 -23.09 5.49
N GLN A 153 -48.64 -21.88 5.94
CA GLN A 153 -48.24 -21.26 7.19
C GLN A 153 -49.17 -21.70 8.33
N ARG A 154 -48.65 -21.83 9.57
CA ARG A 154 -49.38 -21.57 10.83
C ARG A 154 -48.42 -21.57 12.06
N PRO A 155 -48.80 -21.00 13.22
CA PRO A 155 -48.24 -19.73 13.71
C PRO A 155 -47.52 -19.81 15.08
N CYS A 156 -46.85 -18.72 15.46
CA CYS A 156 -46.25 -18.49 16.78
C CYS A 156 -47.30 -18.36 17.91
N PRO A 157 -46.98 -18.77 19.15
CA PRO A 157 -47.65 -18.30 20.36
C PRO A 157 -46.85 -17.22 21.10
N THR A 158 -47.59 -16.33 21.77
CA THR A 158 -47.18 -15.18 22.59
C THR A 158 -46.80 -15.56 24.04
N PRO A 159 -46.20 -14.62 24.82
CA PRO A 159 -45.54 -14.91 26.10
C PRO A 159 -46.39 -14.52 27.32
N GLU A 160 -46.34 -15.30 28.40
CA GLU A 160 -46.68 -14.82 29.76
C GLU A 160 -46.12 -15.73 30.88
N GLU A 161 -45.30 -15.08 31.71
CA GLU A 161 -45.11 -15.16 33.17
C GLU A 161 -44.54 -16.39 33.94
N ALA A 162 -43.45 -16.06 34.67
CA ALA A 162 -43.17 -16.32 36.10
C ALA A 162 -42.25 -17.48 36.55
N GLU A 163 -41.05 -17.06 36.98
CA GLU A 163 -40.31 -17.40 38.22
C GLU A 163 -39.85 -18.84 38.57
N ALA A 164 -38.52 -18.95 38.80
CA ALA A 164 -37.81 -19.53 39.96
C ALA A 164 -36.63 -20.47 39.61
N GLN A 165 -35.46 -20.13 40.16
CA GLN A 165 -34.16 -20.84 40.12
C GLN A 165 -34.12 -22.03 41.12
N PRO A 166 -32.96 -22.66 41.43
CA PRO A 166 -32.07 -23.51 40.64
C PRO A 166 -31.77 -24.88 41.34
N ALA A 167 -31.32 -25.93 40.63
CA ALA A 167 -30.35 -26.93 41.15
C ALA A 167 -30.05 -28.10 40.18
N ALA A 168 -28.76 -28.44 40.16
CA ALA A 168 -28.07 -29.65 39.71
C ALA A 168 -28.85 -30.95 39.48
N SER A 169 -28.52 -31.65 38.38
CA SER A 169 -27.92 -33.00 38.45
C SER A 169 -27.47 -33.50 37.08
N CYS A 170 -26.19 -33.85 36.97
CA CYS A 170 -25.65 -34.66 35.88
C CYS A 170 -26.15 -36.11 36.01
N SER A 171 -26.90 -36.61 35.02
CA SER A 171 -26.86 -38.01 34.58
C SER A 171 -27.93 -38.27 33.51
N GLY A 172 -27.52 -38.74 32.33
CA GLY A 172 -28.45 -39.27 31.33
C GLY A 172 -27.92 -39.20 29.90
N ARG A 173 -27.02 -40.12 29.53
CA ARG A 173 -26.80 -40.46 28.12
C ARG A 173 -27.99 -41.29 27.64
N GLY A 174 -28.78 -40.72 26.73
CA GLY A 174 -29.63 -41.46 25.79
C GLY A 174 -28.97 -41.44 24.40
N PRO A 175 -29.08 -42.51 23.58
CA PRO A 175 -28.42 -42.58 22.29
C PRO A 175 -29.34 -42.02 21.20
N GLU A 176 -29.15 -40.75 20.84
CA GLU A 176 -29.53 -40.17 19.55
C GLU A 176 -28.76 -38.85 19.43
N ALA A 177 -27.60 -38.93 18.78
CA ALA A 177 -26.63 -37.84 18.67
C ALA A 177 -27.04 -36.88 17.54
N GLU A 178 -27.74 -35.80 17.89
CA GLU A 178 -27.86 -34.62 17.02
C GLU A 178 -26.52 -33.86 17.02
N LEU A 179 -25.83 -33.90 15.87
CA LEU A 179 -24.58 -33.17 15.63
C LEU A 179 -24.85 -31.68 15.39
N GLY A 180 -24.58 -30.87 16.40
CA GLY A 180 -24.32 -29.44 16.28
C GLY A 180 -23.18 -29.03 17.22
N THR A 181 -21.99 -29.62 17.04
CA THR A 181 -20.88 -29.45 18.00
C THR A 181 -20.23 -28.07 17.89
N SER A 182 -20.00 -27.44 19.04
CA SER A 182 -19.14 -26.25 19.18
C SER A 182 -17.72 -26.54 18.71
N LEU A 183 -17.03 -25.57 18.12
CA LEU A 183 -15.68 -25.76 17.58
C LEU A 183 -14.62 -25.45 18.62
N LEU A 184 -13.57 -26.27 18.69
CA LEU A 184 -12.41 -26.06 19.56
C LEU A 184 -11.62 -24.81 19.15
N MET A 185 -11.41 -23.90 20.09
CA MET A 185 -10.75 -22.60 19.87
C MET A 185 -9.54 -22.35 20.76
N GLY A 186 -9.28 -23.22 21.75
CA GLY A 186 -8.13 -23.07 22.63
C GLY A 186 -7.64 -24.39 23.20
N LEU A 187 -6.33 -24.53 23.27
CA LEU A 187 -5.61 -25.69 23.80
C LEU A 187 -4.56 -25.26 24.82
N ALA A 188 -4.31 -26.12 25.80
CA ALA A 188 -3.15 -26.03 26.68
C ALA A 188 -2.49 -27.41 26.80
N HIS A 189 -1.17 -27.46 26.88
CA HIS A 189 -0.47 -28.69 27.23
C HIS A 189 -0.51 -28.88 28.75
N ARG A 190 -0.75 -30.09 29.24
CA ARG A 190 -0.93 -30.36 30.67
C ARG A 190 0.36 -30.24 31.49
N SER A 191 1.50 -30.56 30.89
CA SER A 191 2.81 -30.58 31.57
C SER A 191 3.87 -29.64 31.00
N ARG A 192 3.57 -28.96 29.88
CA ARG A 192 4.50 -28.03 29.20
C ARG A 192 3.87 -26.65 29.20
N PRO A 193 4.64 -25.56 29.25
CA PRO A 193 4.11 -24.19 29.18
C PRO A 193 3.69 -23.79 27.75
N HIS A 194 2.98 -24.69 27.05
CA HIS A 194 2.56 -24.53 25.67
C HIS A 194 1.06 -24.33 25.62
N TYR A 195 0.64 -23.25 24.95
CA TYR A 195 -0.74 -22.82 24.84
C TYR A 195 -1.04 -22.51 23.39
N GLY A 196 -2.29 -22.69 22.96
CA GLY A 196 -2.69 -22.38 21.59
C GLY A 196 -4.09 -21.79 21.51
N VAL A 197 -4.30 -20.83 20.61
CA VAL A 197 -5.62 -20.26 20.31
C VAL A 197 -5.91 -20.21 18.80
N GLN A 198 -7.14 -20.56 18.41
CA GLN A 198 -7.60 -20.62 17.01
C GLN A 198 -8.39 -19.35 16.63
N PHE A 199 -7.84 -18.19 16.98
CA PHE A 199 -8.34 -16.85 16.64
C PHE A 199 -7.19 -15.86 16.75
N HIS A 200 -7.40 -14.63 16.29
CA HIS A 200 -6.33 -13.63 16.17
C HIS A 200 -6.44 -12.60 17.30
N PRO A 201 -5.71 -12.75 18.42
CA PRO A 201 -5.72 -11.77 19.50
C PRO A 201 -5.24 -10.39 19.05
N GLU A 202 -4.46 -10.30 18.00
CA GLU A 202 -3.96 -9.05 17.45
C GLU A 202 -4.97 -8.27 16.60
N SER A 203 -6.05 -8.93 16.14
CA SER A 203 -7.06 -8.31 15.27
C SER A 203 -7.79 -7.15 15.96
N VAL A 204 -8.10 -6.10 15.21
CA VAL A 204 -8.71 -4.87 15.75
C VAL A 204 -10.06 -5.11 16.43
N ALA A 205 -10.84 -6.08 15.97
CA ALA A 205 -12.14 -6.40 16.55
C ALA A 205 -12.08 -7.53 17.61
N THR A 206 -10.88 -8.02 17.96
CA THR A 206 -10.71 -8.96 19.08
C THR A 206 -10.60 -8.19 20.40
N LYS A 207 -11.69 -8.16 21.16
CA LYS A 207 -11.85 -7.26 22.31
C LYS A 207 -10.81 -7.46 23.42
N TYR A 208 -10.43 -8.69 23.76
CA TYR A 208 -9.52 -8.98 24.90
C TYR A 208 -8.16 -9.52 24.46
N GLY A 209 -7.73 -9.22 23.25
CA GLY A 209 -6.45 -9.66 22.70
C GLY A 209 -5.24 -9.29 23.57
N ILE A 210 -5.22 -8.05 24.07
CA ILE A 210 -4.17 -7.56 24.98
C ILE A 210 -4.18 -8.33 26.30
N ALA A 211 -5.35 -8.57 26.90
CA ALA A 211 -5.45 -9.35 28.12
C ALA A 211 -4.93 -10.78 27.92
N LEU A 212 -5.20 -11.40 26.76
CA LEU A 212 -4.69 -12.73 26.44
C LEU A 212 -3.16 -12.75 26.35
N LEU A 213 -2.55 -11.78 25.66
CA LEU A 213 -1.09 -11.66 25.57
C LEU A 213 -0.46 -11.33 26.94
N ARG A 214 -1.11 -10.50 27.76
CA ARG A 214 -0.73 -10.22 29.14
C ARG A 214 -0.75 -11.51 29.99
N ASN A 215 -1.81 -12.31 29.89
CA ASN A 215 -1.95 -13.56 30.62
C ASN A 215 -0.87 -14.56 30.20
N PHE A 216 -0.56 -14.67 28.90
CA PHE A 216 0.56 -15.49 28.42
C PHE A 216 1.91 -15.02 28.98
N ARG A 217 2.19 -13.72 28.96
CA ARG A 217 3.40 -13.14 29.57
C ARG A 217 3.51 -13.52 31.05
N ASP A 218 2.42 -13.43 31.79
CA ASP A 218 2.40 -13.69 33.23
C ASP A 218 2.60 -15.19 33.53
N LEU A 219 1.98 -16.07 32.74
CA LEU A 219 2.20 -17.52 32.80
C LEU A 219 3.65 -17.89 32.45
N ALA A 220 4.22 -17.29 31.41
CA ALA A 220 5.62 -17.49 31.02
C ALA A 220 6.58 -17.04 32.12
N ALA A 221 6.34 -15.87 32.72
CA ALA A 221 7.16 -15.36 33.82
C ALA A 221 7.05 -16.24 35.07
N ALA A 222 5.86 -16.73 35.41
CA ALA A 222 5.67 -17.67 36.51
C ALA A 222 6.40 -19.00 36.29
N HIS A 223 6.34 -19.55 35.06
CA HIS A 223 7.07 -20.76 34.69
C HIS A 223 8.58 -20.59 34.84
N LEU A 224 9.15 -19.49 34.34
CA LEU A 224 10.59 -19.21 34.45
C LEU A 224 11.04 -19.02 35.90
N ARG A 225 10.22 -18.35 36.75
CA ARG A 225 10.48 -18.23 38.19
C ARG A 225 10.52 -19.57 38.90
N ALA A 226 9.60 -20.49 38.56
CA ALA A 226 9.54 -21.81 39.18
C ALA A 226 10.77 -22.69 38.88
N ARG A 227 11.46 -22.46 37.75
CA ARG A 227 12.63 -23.28 37.34
C ARG A 227 13.95 -22.88 37.98
N GLY A 228 14.05 -21.68 38.55
CA GLY A 228 15.27 -21.16 39.17
C GLY A 228 16.38 -20.84 38.15
N GLY A 229 16.84 -19.59 38.13
CA GLY A 229 17.96 -19.14 37.28
C GLY A 229 18.12 -17.62 37.25
N PRO A 230 19.30 -17.08 36.89
CA PRO A 230 19.57 -15.62 36.92
C PRO A 230 18.64 -14.81 36.01
N ALA A 231 18.13 -15.40 34.92
CA ALA A 231 17.16 -14.80 34.01
C ALA A 231 15.77 -14.55 34.65
N ALA A 232 15.36 -15.40 35.60
CA ALA A 232 14.06 -15.28 36.26
C ALA A 232 13.98 -14.08 37.23
N ALA A 233 15.12 -13.65 37.78
CA ALA A 233 15.22 -12.47 38.64
C ALA A 233 15.21 -11.14 37.85
N GLN A 234 15.50 -11.18 36.55
CA GLN A 234 15.59 -10.00 35.68
C GLN A 234 14.27 -9.68 34.96
N LEU A 235 13.32 -10.62 34.92
CA LEU A 235 11.96 -10.40 34.43
C LEU A 235 11.12 -9.68 35.49
N GLN A 236 11.44 -8.40 35.73
CA GLN A 236 10.49 -7.48 36.35
C GLN A 236 9.24 -7.40 35.44
N PRO A 237 8.00 -7.43 35.96
CA PRO A 237 6.83 -7.18 35.13
C PRO A 237 6.92 -5.76 34.56
N ALA A 238 7.46 -5.64 33.35
CA ALA A 238 7.61 -4.37 32.68
C ALA A 238 6.21 -3.86 32.33
N ARG A 239 5.85 -2.70 32.92
CA ARG A 239 4.59 -1.96 32.78
C ARG A 239 3.34 -2.78 33.15
N VAL A 240 2.63 -2.30 34.18
CA VAL A 240 1.19 -2.61 34.29
C VAL A 240 0.58 -2.18 32.96
N VAL A 241 -0.04 -3.12 32.25
CA VAL A 241 -0.91 -2.81 31.11
C VAL A 241 -2.28 -2.65 31.74
N PRO A 242 -2.73 -1.41 32.04
CA PRO A 242 -4.02 -1.20 32.69
C PRO A 242 -5.18 -1.60 31.78
N ASP A 243 -4.96 -1.59 30.46
CA ASP A 243 -5.98 -1.84 29.47
C ASP A 243 -6.17 -3.35 29.24
N ILE A 244 -7.32 -3.85 29.70
CA ILE A 244 -7.76 -5.25 29.53
C ILE A 244 -8.40 -5.45 28.14
N VAL A 245 -8.89 -4.36 27.54
CA VAL A 245 -9.53 -4.34 26.22
C VAL A 245 -8.51 -3.83 25.18
N GLY A 246 -8.54 -4.41 23.98
CA GLY A 246 -7.65 -4.15 22.84
C GLY A 246 -7.40 -2.66 22.59
N PRO A 247 -6.24 -2.30 22.01
CA PRO A 247 -5.62 -1.02 22.31
C PRO A 247 -6.51 0.13 21.86
N PRO A 248 -6.97 1.01 22.78
CA PRO A 248 -7.12 2.39 22.41
C PRO A 248 -5.68 2.86 22.19
N GLY A 249 -5.14 2.71 20.97
CA GLY A 249 -3.80 3.20 20.69
C GLY A 249 -3.78 4.68 21.04
N ARG A 250 -3.09 5.03 22.11
CA ARG A 250 -2.98 6.40 22.54
C ARG A 250 -2.01 7.04 21.57
N LEU A 251 -2.45 8.09 20.89
CA LEU A 251 -1.52 8.94 20.15
C LEU A 251 -0.45 9.39 21.14
N PRO A 252 0.83 8.97 20.97
CA PRO A 252 1.89 9.61 21.73
C PRO A 252 1.90 11.10 21.39
N GLU A 253 2.50 11.91 22.26
CA GLU A 253 2.77 13.30 21.89
C GLU A 253 3.53 13.29 20.56
N LEU A 254 2.95 13.93 19.55
CA LEU A 254 3.57 14.02 18.24
C LEU A 254 4.85 14.85 18.38
N PRO A 255 5.97 14.43 17.78
CA PRO A 255 7.21 15.20 17.85
C PRO A 255 6.98 16.59 17.26
N ALA A 256 7.65 17.59 17.84
CA ALA A 256 7.66 18.93 17.26
C ALA A 256 8.26 18.88 15.84
N TRP A 257 7.51 19.35 14.86
CA TRP A 257 7.97 19.50 13.49
C TRP A 257 8.36 20.95 13.24
N PRO A 258 9.45 21.22 12.51
CA PRO A 258 10.39 20.28 11.90
C PRO A 258 11.39 19.68 12.92
N THR A 259 11.79 18.41 12.73
CA THR A 259 12.80 17.79 13.61
C THR A 259 14.20 18.35 13.34
N PRO A 260 15.12 18.39 14.31
CA PRO A 260 16.50 18.84 14.09
C PRO A 260 17.22 18.06 12.97
N GLU A 261 16.96 16.75 12.87
CA GLU A 261 17.49 15.88 11.82
C GLU A 261 16.98 16.25 10.43
N HIS A 262 15.73 16.71 10.33
CA HIS A 262 15.14 17.17 9.07
C HIS A 262 15.80 18.47 8.58
N GLN A 263 16.11 19.37 9.52
CA GLN A 263 16.75 20.66 9.25
C GLN A 263 18.24 20.54 8.90
N CYS A 264 18.91 19.49 9.37
CA CYS A 264 20.34 19.30 9.18
C CYS A 264 20.68 19.01 7.71
N GLY A 265 21.53 19.84 7.11
CA GLY A 265 22.03 19.64 5.75
C GLY A 265 20.96 19.79 4.66
N ALA A 266 19.86 20.49 4.92
CA ALA A 266 18.81 20.79 3.94
C ALA A 266 19.18 22.01 3.06
N PRO A 267 19.60 21.80 1.79
CA PRO A 267 20.13 22.88 0.94
C PRO A 267 19.02 23.76 0.36
N LEU A 268 17.83 23.20 0.18
CA LEU A 268 16.75 23.86 -0.53
C LEU A 268 15.98 24.83 0.36
N ARG A 269 15.42 25.86 -0.28
CA ARG A 269 14.56 26.89 0.31
C ARG A 269 13.26 26.98 -0.48
N LEU A 270 12.26 27.60 0.13
CA LEU A 270 10.93 27.80 -0.43
C LEU A 270 10.61 29.29 -0.53
N ALA A 271 10.33 29.77 -1.73
CA ALA A 271 9.64 31.04 -1.95
C ALA A 271 8.17 30.76 -2.26
N TRP A 272 7.25 31.55 -1.73
CA TRP A 272 5.82 31.35 -1.97
C TRP A 272 5.04 32.67 -1.96
N ALA A 273 3.86 32.65 -2.59
CA ALA A 273 2.90 33.75 -2.59
C ALA A 273 1.47 33.21 -2.45
N ARG A 274 0.58 33.97 -1.82
CA ARG A 274 -0.86 33.65 -1.69
C ARG A 274 -1.68 34.69 -2.45
N LEU A 275 -2.59 34.20 -3.28
CA LEU A 275 -3.54 34.99 -4.08
C LEU A 275 -4.96 34.66 -3.62
N PRO A 276 -5.56 35.49 -2.76
CA PRO A 276 -6.95 35.33 -2.36
C PRO A 276 -7.90 35.74 -3.49
N GLY A 277 -9.04 35.03 -3.62
CA GLY A 277 -10.17 35.48 -4.43
C GLY A 277 -10.06 35.30 -5.95
N VAL A 278 -8.95 34.78 -6.47
CA VAL A 278 -8.78 34.57 -7.93
C VAL A 278 -9.44 33.29 -8.44
N LEU A 279 -9.68 32.29 -7.58
CA LEU A 279 -10.11 30.95 -7.99
C LEU A 279 -11.48 30.94 -8.70
N GLU A 280 -12.49 31.60 -8.12
CA GLU A 280 -13.85 31.61 -8.67
C GLU A 280 -13.94 32.40 -9.98
N ALA A 281 -13.18 33.49 -10.08
CA ALA A 281 -13.10 34.31 -11.29
C ALA A 281 -12.53 33.50 -12.46
N LEU A 282 -11.57 32.62 -12.19
CA LEU A 282 -10.93 31.76 -13.18
C LEU A 282 -11.74 30.50 -13.54
N GLY A 283 -12.93 30.29 -12.96
CA GLY A 283 -13.72 29.09 -13.22
C GLY A 283 -13.26 27.85 -12.42
N GLY A 284 -12.64 28.08 -11.27
CA GLY A 284 -12.17 27.02 -10.37
C GLY A 284 -10.83 26.41 -10.78
N SER A 285 -10.47 25.28 -10.18
CA SER A 285 -9.17 24.65 -10.39
C SER A 285 -8.92 24.21 -11.84
N GLN A 286 -9.97 23.83 -12.57
CA GLN A 286 -9.85 23.50 -13.99
C GLN A 286 -9.40 24.70 -14.81
N GLY A 287 -9.98 25.88 -14.60
CA GLY A 287 -9.62 27.06 -15.38
C GLY A 287 -8.23 27.58 -15.04
N VAL A 288 -7.78 27.45 -13.78
CA VAL A 288 -6.38 27.71 -13.40
C VAL A 288 -5.44 26.77 -14.17
N PHE A 289 -5.75 25.46 -14.20
CA PHE A 289 -4.93 24.47 -14.91
C PHE A 289 -4.86 24.73 -16.42
N GLU A 290 -6.01 24.94 -17.05
CA GLU A 290 -6.11 25.23 -18.49
C GLU A 290 -5.33 26.48 -18.88
N ARG A 291 -5.39 27.53 -18.05
CA ARG A 291 -4.72 28.80 -18.31
C ARG A 291 -3.21 28.70 -18.20
N LEU A 292 -2.71 27.99 -17.19
CA LEU A 292 -1.27 27.91 -16.92
C LEU A 292 -0.58 26.81 -17.73
N TYR A 293 -1.25 25.68 -17.93
CA TYR A 293 -0.61 24.47 -18.45
C TYR A 293 -1.23 23.95 -19.75
N GLY A 294 -2.48 24.32 -20.06
CA GLY A 294 -3.12 24.01 -21.34
C GLY A 294 -3.14 22.52 -21.73
N TRP A 295 -3.18 21.61 -20.76
CA TRP A 295 -3.07 20.15 -20.97
C TRP A 295 -1.79 19.70 -21.70
N ALA A 296 -0.72 20.48 -21.60
CA ALA A 296 0.54 20.22 -22.26
C ALA A 296 1.24 18.96 -21.74
N GLU A 297 2.28 18.55 -22.46
CA GLU A 297 3.17 17.48 -22.04
C GLU A 297 3.87 17.77 -20.71
N ASP A 298 4.13 16.71 -19.94
CA ASP A 298 4.79 16.77 -18.64
C ASP A 298 4.10 17.69 -17.64
N THR A 299 2.77 17.62 -17.64
CA THR A 299 1.89 18.31 -16.70
C THR A 299 1.23 17.32 -15.76
N PHE A 300 0.99 17.78 -14.54
CA PHE A 300 0.23 17.03 -13.54
C PHE A 300 -0.81 17.93 -12.90
N TRP A 301 -1.92 17.32 -12.50
CA TRP A 301 -2.92 17.91 -11.64
C TRP A 301 -3.42 16.82 -10.68
N LEU A 302 -2.95 16.88 -9.44
CA LEU A 302 -3.49 16.11 -8.32
C LEU A 302 -4.75 16.83 -7.85
N ASP A 303 -5.91 16.28 -8.14
CA ASP A 303 -7.18 16.98 -8.04
C ASP A 303 -8.09 16.43 -6.94
N SER A 304 -8.44 17.32 -6.01
CA SER A 304 -9.57 17.12 -5.11
C SER A 304 -10.88 17.54 -5.80
N ALA A 305 -11.34 16.77 -6.79
CA ALA A 305 -12.56 17.07 -7.53
C ALA A 305 -13.81 17.08 -6.62
N ALA A 306 -13.80 16.29 -5.55
CA ALA A 306 -14.79 16.31 -4.48
C ALA A 306 -14.34 17.24 -3.35
N ALA A 307 -14.53 18.55 -3.52
CA ALA A 307 -14.02 19.59 -2.60
C ALA A 307 -14.56 19.47 -1.15
N ASP A 308 -15.69 18.81 -0.96
CA ASP A 308 -16.29 18.50 0.34
C ASP A 308 -15.49 17.45 1.14
N ARG A 309 -14.67 16.65 0.45
CA ARG A 309 -13.86 15.56 1.05
C ARG A 309 -12.36 15.73 0.84
N GLY A 310 -11.95 16.39 -0.24
CA GLY A 310 -10.57 16.77 -0.53
C GLY A 310 -10.43 18.30 -0.53
N ARG A 311 -9.58 18.86 0.33
CA ARG A 311 -9.44 20.32 0.46
C ARG A 311 -8.50 20.95 -0.57
N PHE A 312 -7.48 20.21 -1.01
CA PHE A 312 -6.38 20.78 -1.77
C PHE A 312 -6.20 20.13 -3.13
N SER A 313 -6.03 20.93 -4.18
CA SER A 313 -5.51 20.46 -5.47
C SER A 313 -4.11 21.01 -5.72
N TYR A 314 -3.25 20.23 -6.35
CA TYR A 314 -1.90 20.64 -6.72
C TYR A 314 -1.68 20.45 -8.21
N MET A 315 -1.04 21.40 -8.85
CA MET A 315 -0.75 21.33 -10.27
C MET A 315 0.61 21.91 -10.61
N GLY A 316 1.18 21.42 -11.70
CA GLY A 316 2.49 21.82 -12.18
C GLY A 316 2.76 21.29 -13.57
N GLY A 317 3.84 21.78 -14.15
CA GLY A 317 4.33 21.39 -15.47
C GLY A 317 5.85 21.30 -15.48
N ARG A 318 6.46 21.45 -16.66
CA ARG A 318 7.91 21.70 -16.76
C ARG A 318 8.26 22.95 -15.96
N GLY A 319 9.11 22.74 -14.95
CA GLY A 319 9.42 23.72 -13.92
C GLY A 319 10.70 24.50 -14.18
N GLY A 320 11.31 24.94 -13.08
CA GLY A 320 12.57 25.69 -13.07
C GLY A 320 13.80 24.78 -13.16
N PRO A 321 14.99 25.31 -12.79
CA PRO A 321 16.26 24.60 -12.93
C PRO A 321 16.36 23.25 -12.19
N LEU A 322 15.59 23.05 -11.12
CA LEU A 322 15.62 21.80 -10.35
C LEU A 322 14.71 20.73 -10.94
N TRP A 323 13.79 21.11 -11.85
CA TRP A 323 12.83 20.20 -12.44
C TRP A 323 13.51 19.04 -13.14
N ARG A 324 13.04 17.83 -12.83
CA ARG A 324 13.51 16.59 -13.44
C ARG A 324 12.35 15.61 -13.61
N LYS A 325 12.29 14.93 -14.74
CA LYS A 325 11.41 13.78 -14.96
C LYS A 325 12.19 12.48 -14.85
N LEU A 326 11.82 11.65 -13.89
CA LEU A 326 12.34 10.30 -13.67
C LEU A 326 11.36 9.31 -14.30
N THR A 327 11.82 8.54 -15.27
CA THR A 327 11.07 7.44 -15.89
C THR A 327 11.81 6.14 -15.60
N TYR A 328 11.14 5.20 -14.92
CA TYR A 328 11.75 3.94 -14.51
C TYR A 328 11.04 2.76 -15.16
N LYS A 329 11.85 1.77 -15.58
CA LYS A 329 11.36 0.51 -16.13
C LYS A 329 12.07 -0.65 -15.46
N LEU A 330 11.29 -1.60 -14.94
CA LEU A 330 11.79 -2.87 -14.43
C LEU A 330 12.34 -3.71 -15.59
N PRO A 331 13.33 -4.58 -15.34
CA PRO A 331 13.78 -5.51 -16.36
C PRO A 331 12.65 -6.48 -16.73
N PRO A 332 12.64 -7.02 -17.96
CA PRO A 332 11.70 -8.05 -18.33
C PRO A 332 11.83 -9.27 -17.39
N PRO A 333 10.73 -9.97 -17.08
CA PRO A 333 10.75 -11.18 -16.27
C PRO A 333 11.75 -12.18 -16.86
N GLN A 334 12.59 -12.77 -16.01
CA GLN A 334 13.45 -13.87 -16.44
C GLN A 334 12.54 -15.08 -16.69
N GLN A 335 12.47 -15.56 -17.93
CA GLN A 335 11.76 -16.80 -18.25
C GLN A 335 12.35 -17.94 -17.44
N GLN A 336 11.62 -18.43 -16.44
CA GLN A 336 11.92 -19.73 -15.87
C GLN A 336 11.73 -20.76 -17.00
N GLN A 337 12.79 -21.47 -17.38
CA GLN A 337 12.68 -22.53 -18.37
C GLN A 337 11.62 -23.55 -17.90
N PRO A 338 10.61 -23.86 -18.73
CA PRO A 338 9.59 -24.84 -18.37
C PRO A 338 10.24 -26.23 -18.41
N GLY A 339 10.65 -26.73 -17.25
CA GLY A 339 11.31 -28.04 -17.16
C GLY A 339 12.11 -28.34 -15.89
N VAL A 340 12.29 -27.40 -14.97
CA VAL A 340 12.94 -27.68 -13.68
C VAL A 340 11.99 -27.28 -12.56
N THR A 341 11.37 -28.27 -11.94
CA THR A 341 10.80 -28.14 -10.59
C THR A 341 11.91 -27.58 -9.69
N SER A 342 11.70 -26.38 -9.13
CA SER A 342 12.64 -25.74 -8.22
C SER A 342 12.69 -26.50 -6.89
N SER A 343 13.34 -27.65 -6.89
CA SER A 343 14.18 -28.03 -5.77
C SER A 343 15.39 -27.12 -5.86
N LEU A 344 15.51 -26.15 -4.96
CA LEU A 344 16.78 -25.45 -4.76
C LEU A 344 17.78 -26.51 -4.24
N PRO A 345 18.87 -26.83 -4.95
CA PRO A 345 19.96 -27.55 -4.33
C PRO A 345 20.74 -26.51 -3.52
N ILE A 346 20.55 -26.52 -2.19
CA ILE A 346 21.52 -25.86 -1.31
C ILE A 346 22.80 -26.68 -1.41
N ASN A 347 23.83 -26.03 -1.95
CA ASN A 347 25.16 -26.57 -2.13
C ASN A 347 25.78 -26.80 -0.73
N VAL A 348 25.68 -28.03 -0.22
CA VAL A 348 26.37 -28.47 1.01
C VAL A 348 27.65 -29.19 0.59
N SER A 349 28.76 -28.45 0.49
CA SER A 349 30.16 -28.94 0.51
C SER A 349 31.06 -27.75 0.10
N THR A 350 32.12 -27.32 0.77
CA THR A 350 33.07 -28.02 1.64
C THR A 350 33.86 -26.97 2.45
N GLN A 351 33.84 -27.08 3.78
CA GLN A 351 34.97 -26.70 4.64
C GLN A 351 35.15 -27.81 5.67
N GLN A 352 35.69 -28.93 5.21
CA GLN A 352 36.38 -29.90 6.05
C GLN A 352 37.65 -30.30 5.30
N GLN A 353 38.76 -29.64 5.66
CA GLN A 353 40.09 -30.21 5.54
C GLN A 353 40.74 -30.05 6.90
N ALA A 354 40.69 -31.10 7.71
CA ALA A 354 41.85 -31.69 8.38
C ALA A 354 41.38 -32.66 9.49
N GLU A 355 40.96 -33.87 9.12
CA GLU A 355 41.13 -35.04 9.98
C GLU A 355 41.56 -36.22 9.10
N GLN A 356 42.88 -36.46 9.06
CA GLN A 356 43.46 -37.74 8.66
C GLN A 356 43.60 -38.56 9.94
N VAL A 357 42.83 -39.64 10.05
CA VAL A 357 43.08 -40.73 10.99
C VAL A 357 43.72 -41.86 10.21
N HIS A 358 44.98 -42.15 10.52
CA HIS A 358 45.63 -43.42 10.23
C HIS A 358 45.56 -44.27 11.50
N ASP A 359 45.10 -45.51 11.33
CA ASP A 359 45.18 -46.58 12.34
C ASP A 359 46.64 -46.83 12.78
N ALA A 360 46.87 -46.93 14.08
CA ALA A 360 47.84 -47.85 14.68
C ALA A 360 47.62 -47.97 16.20
N ASP A 361 47.65 -49.23 16.65
CA ASP A 361 47.58 -49.72 18.02
C ASP A 361 48.58 -49.11 19.02
N SER A 362 48.25 -49.35 20.29
CA SER A 362 49.13 -49.68 21.44
C SER A 362 49.43 -48.60 22.51
N ASP A 363 48.92 -48.95 23.70
CA ASP A 363 49.53 -48.91 25.04
C ASP A 363 49.91 -47.60 25.77
N ALA A 364 49.38 -47.59 27.00
CA ALA A 364 50.00 -47.16 28.27
C ALA A 364 50.12 -45.66 28.61
N GLY A 365 49.65 -45.35 29.84
CA GLY A 365 50.39 -44.45 30.74
C GLY A 365 49.64 -43.23 31.28
N SER A 366 49.15 -43.35 32.52
CA SER A 366 49.29 -42.39 33.64
C SER A 366 49.42 -40.88 33.33
N ALA A 367 48.49 -40.03 33.79
CA ALA A 367 48.53 -39.35 35.10
C ALA A 367 48.88 -37.85 35.01
N THR A 368 48.19 -37.06 35.87
CA THR A 368 48.62 -35.80 36.52
C THR A 368 48.88 -34.58 35.60
N SER A 369 48.22 -33.43 35.71
CA SER A 369 47.96 -32.48 36.82
C SER A 369 48.59 -31.11 36.46
N SER A 370 48.14 -30.06 37.14
CA SER A 370 48.68 -28.68 37.23
C SER A 370 48.29 -27.74 36.09
N SER A 371 47.53 -26.65 36.27
CA SER A 371 47.53 -25.54 37.26
C SER A 371 48.64 -24.50 37.04
N ALA A 372 48.24 -23.29 36.64
CA ALA A 372 48.83 -21.99 37.04
C ALA A 372 47.96 -20.87 36.43
N SER A 373 47.09 -20.18 37.19
CA SER A 373 47.38 -18.93 37.94
C SER A 373 47.96 -17.82 37.06
N ALA A 374 47.13 -16.87 36.62
CA ALA A 374 46.79 -15.62 37.33
C ALA A 374 47.90 -14.56 37.27
N SER A 375 47.60 -13.42 36.65
CA SER A 375 48.12 -12.13 37.12
C SER A 375 47.06 -11.04 36.93
N SER A 376 46.68 -10.49 38.07
CA SER A 376 45.83 -9.33 38.30
C SER A 376 46.64 -8.05 38.13
N ALA A 377 46.04 -7.01 37.56
CA ALA A 377 46.37 -5.63 37.89
C ALA A 377 45.08 -4.81 37.95
N SER A 378 44.74 -4.45 39.18
CA SER A 378 43.64 -3.58 39.60
C SER A 378 43.99 -2.10 39.43
N GLY A 379 43.00 -1.26 39.12
CA GLY A 379 43.10 0.20 39.16
C GLY A 379 41.75 0.89 38.91
N THR A 380 40.97 1.03 39.99
CA THR A 380 39.75 1.85 40.21
C THR A 380 39.97 3.31 39.75
N ALA A 381 39.02 4.12 39.23
CA ALA A 381 37.66 4.39 39.69
C ALA A 381 36.82 5.21 38.66
N CYS A 382 35.50 4.96 38.69
CA CYS A 382 34.30 5.77 38.40
C CYS A 382 34.39 7.14 37.69
N SER A 383 33.62 7.28 36.58
CA SER A 383 32.58 8.31 36.42
C SER A 383 31.67 8.06 35.19
N SER A 384 30.36 8.25 35.39
CA SER A 384 29.27 8.49 34.41
C SER A 384 28.97 7.44 33.34
N ALA A 385 27.93 6.63 33.61
CA ALA A 385 27.27 5.74 32.67
C ALA A 385 26.39 6.51 31.68
N ALA A 386 26.79 6.54 30.41
CA ALA A 386 25.90 6.75 29.28
C ALA A 386 25.40 5.38 28.82
N ALA A 387 24.11 5.11 29.01
CA ALA A 387 23.47 3.91 28.51
C ALA A 387 23.35 4.01 26.97
N GLY A 388 24.28 3.38 26.26
CA GLY A 388 24.21 3.18 24.83
C GLY A 388 22.99 2.32 24.48
N GLY A 389 22.05 2.90 23.74
CA GLY A 389 20.96 2.17 23.11
C GLY A 389 21.52 1.18 22.10
N GLY A 390 21.54 -0.09 22.47
CA GLY A 390 21.78 -1.19 21.54
C GLY A 390 20.65 -1.25 20.53
N SER A 391 20.92 -0.80 19.31
CA SER A 391 20.16 -1.11 18.12
C SER A 391 20.03 -2.63 18.01
N ALA A 392 18.86 -3.15 18.32
CA ALA A 392 18.50 -4.51 17.95
C ALA A 392 18.30 -4.52 16.43
N SER A 393 19.39 -4.78 15.70
CA SER A 393 19.32 -5.09 14.28
C SER A 393 18.35 -6.25 14.10
N ALA A 394 17.29 -6.02 13.34
CA ALA A 394 16.40 -7.07 12.87
C ALA A 394 17.22 -8.21 12.25
N PRO A 395 16.82 -9.48 12.42
CA PRO A 395 17.51 -10.59 11.77
C PRO A 395 17.49 -10.39 10.25
N PRO A 396 18.53 -10.81 9.52
CA PRO A 396 18.57 -10.68 8.07
C PRO A 396 17.50 -11.59 7.49
N HIS A 397 16.36 -11.01 7.08
CA HIS A 397 15.49 -11.65 6.11
C HIS A 397 16.35 -11.99 4.89
N ALA A 398 16.16 -13.19 4.32
CA ALA A 398 16.83 -13.60 3.08
C ALA A 398 16.83 -12.41 2.11
N ALA A 399 18.03 -11.92 1.77
CA ALA A 399 18.17 -10.68 1.02
C ALA A 399 17.42 -10.83 -0.30
N HIS A 400 16.23 -10.25 -0.38
CA HIS A 400 15.46 -10.23 -1.60
C HIS A 400 16.24 -9.36 -2.59
N THR A 401 16.83 -9.99 -3.59
CA THR A 401 17.58 -9.28 -4.61
C THR A 401 16.61 -8.44 -5.44
N VAL A 402 16.72 -7.12 -5.29
CA VAL A 402 15.95 -6.17 -6.08
C VAL A 402 16.41 -6.26 -7.54
N PRO A 403 15.49 -6.39 -8.51
CA PRO A 403 15.86 -6.45 -9.92
C PRO A 403 16.43 -5.09 -10.38
N ALA A 404 17.57 -5.13 -11.08
CA ALA A 404 18.17 -3.91 -11.64
C ALA A 404 17.33 -3.37 -12.80
N GLY A 405 16.63 -2.26 -12.57
CA GLY A 405 15.86 -1.55 -13.59
C GLY A 405 16.65 -0.46 -14.31
N THR A 406 16.04 0.11 -15.34
CA THR A 406 16.58 1.25 -16.10
C THR A 406 15.89 2.52 -15.67
N LEU A 407 16.67 3.51 -15.21
CA LEU A 407 16.20 4.84 -14.89
C LEU A 407 16.65 5.82 -15.96
N THR A 408 15.69 6.55 -16.52
CA THR A 408 15.92 7.69 -17.41
C THR A 408 15.52 8.96 -16.69
N VAL A 409 16.41 9.96 -16.66
CA VAL A 409 16.17 11.28 -16.08
C VAL A 409 16.27 12.33 -17.17
N GLU A 410 15.26 13.18 -17.27
CA GLU A 410 15.21 14.32 -18.18
C GLU A 410 15.15 15.62 -17.38
N SER A 411 15.92 16.64 -17.78
CA SER A 411 15.96 17.97 -17.19
C SER A 411 14.98 18.93 -17.86
N CYS A 412 14.79 20.13 -17.29
CA CYS A 412 13.87 21.14 -17.83
C CYS A 412 14.25 21.60 -19.25
N SER A 413 15.53 21.56 -19.60
CA SER A 413 16.05 21.93 -20.92
C SER A 413 15.91 20.83 -21.99
N GLY A 414 15.40 19.65 -21.60
CA GLY A 414 15.29 18.47 -22.47
C GLY A 414 16.55 17.60 -22.51
N ALA A 415 17.62 17.95 -21.78
CA ALA A 415 18.77 17.05 -21.64
C ALA A 415 18.34 15.79 -20.87
N ALA A 416 18.66 14.61 -21.42
CA ALA A 416 18.27 13.32 -20.86
C ALA A 416 19.49 12.40 -20.63
N ALA A 417 19.45 11.62 -19.56
CA ALA A 417 20.46 10.62 -19.22
C ALA A 417 19.76 9.34 -18.79
N SER A 418 20.29 8.17 -19.17
CA SER A 418 19.71 6.88 -18.81
C SER A 418 20.80 5.95 -18.28
N GLY A 419 20.45 5.11 -17.31
CA GLY A 419 21.38 4.14 -16.72
C GLY A 419 20.66 3.08 -15.89
N ALA A 420 21.34 1.96 -15.68
CA ALA A 420 20.85 0.91 -14.80
C ALA A 420 20.99 1.33 -13.32
N VAL A 421 19.98 1.03 -12.52
CA VAL A 421 19.97 1.25 -11.07
C VAL A 421 19.91 -0.10 -10.37
N ALA A 422 21.07 -0.57 -9.91
CA ALA A 422 21.24 -1.93 -9.42
C ALA A 422 20.43 -2.25 -8.16
N ASP A 423 20.14 -1.24 -7.34
CA ASP A 423 19.42 -1.38 -6.07
C ASP A 423 17.95 -0.89 -6.13
N GLY A 424 17.44 -0.67 -7.35
CA GLY A 424 16.06 -0.31 -7.63
C GLY A 424 15.74 1.18 -7.50
N LEU A 425 14.55 1.55 -7.99
CA LEU A 425 14.04 2.92 -7.95
C LEU A 425 13.90 3.42 -6.52
N LEU A 426 13.31 2.63 -5.62
CA LEU A 426 13.00 3.06 -4.27
C LEU A 426 14.26 3.49 -3.49
N SER A 427 15.36 2.76 -3.67
CA SER A 427 16.65 3.09 -3.07
C SER A 427 17.25 4.37 -3.66
N HIS A 428 17.09 4.59 -4.97
CA HIS A 428 17.48 5.84 -5.62
C HIS A 428 16.66 7.02 -5.08
N LEU A 429 15.34 6.89 -4.95
CA LEU A 429 14.47 7.94 -4.39
C LEU A 429 14.84 8.27 -2.94
N GLN A 430 15.17 7.26 -2.13
CA GLN A 430 15.61 7.47 -0.76
C GLN A 430 16.89 8.33 -0.70
N ARG A 431 17.86 8.08 -1.59
CA ARG A 431 19.06 8.91 -1.70
C ARG A 431 18.77 10.32 -2.22
N LEU A 432 17.87 10.46 -3.19
CA LEU A 432 17.47 11.76 -3.73
C LEU A 432 16.82 12.61 -2.64
N LEU A 433 15.81 12.07 -1.95
CA LEU A 433 15.09 12.76 -0.88
C LEU A 433 16.00 13.10 0.32
N ALA A 434 17.02 12.28 0.61
CA ALA A 434 17.99 12.59 1.63
C ALA A 434 18.92 13.76 1.26
N ARG A 435 19.27 13.90 -0.02
CA ARG A 435 20.15 14.98 -0.52
C ARG A 435 19.41 16.29 -0.74
N GLU A 436 18.15 16.22 -1.16
CA GLU A 436 17.38 17.37 -1.63
C GLU A 436 16.31 17.80 -0.63
N ARG A 437 16.68 17.83 0.65
CA ARG A 437 15.75 18.22 1.71
C ARG A 437 15.42 19.70 1.65
N LEU A 438 14.15 20.00 1.87
CA LEU A 438 13.66 21.36 1.99
C LEU A 438 13.85 21.85 3.42
N ARG A 439 14.54 22.98 3.59
CA ARG A 439 14.61 23.62 4.89
C ARG A 439 13.27 24.27 5.20
N VAL A 440 12.71 23.91 6.34
CA VAL A 440 11.40 24.40 6.79
C VAL A 440 11.58 25.69 7.58
N ASP A 441 11.06 26.78 7.05
CA ASP A 441 10.90 28.05 7.78
C ASP A 441 9.68 27.96 8.73
N PRO A 442 9.80 28.30 10.03
CA PRO A 442 8.67 28.34 10.96
C PRO A 442 7.48 29.20 10.49
N ASP A 443 7.74 30.31 9.80
CA ASP A 443 6.68 31.20 9.31
C ASP A 443 5.93 30.54 8.16
N ALA A 444 6.65 29.88 7.24
CA ALA A 444 6.03 29.09 6.18
C ALA A 444 5.26 27.88 6.74
N ALA A 445 5.79 27.25 7.80
CA ALA A 445 5.13 26.14 8.50
C ALA A 445 3.78 26.56 9.09
N ALA A 446 3.72 27.76 9.65
CA ALA A 446 2.49 28.33 10.20
C ALA A 446 1.52 28.81 9.10
N ALA A 447 2.04 29.36 8.00
CA ALA A 447 1.23 30.00 6.98
C ALA A 447 0.64 29.04 5.93
N LEU A 448 1.35 27.97 5.57
CA LEU A 448 0.92 27.04 4.51
C LEU A 448 0.06 25.90 5.11
N PRO A 449 -1.24 25.79 4.78
CA PRO A 449 -2.16 24.85 5.42
C PRO A 449 -2.10 23.41 4.87
N PHE A 450 -1.19 23.12 3.94
CA PHE A 450 -1.12 21.86 3.19
C PHE A 450 0.27 21.26 3.15
N ASN A 451 0.39 19.95 2.90
CA ASN A 451 1.65 19.23 3.09
C ASN A 451 2.63 19.31 1.90
N PHE A 452 2.15 19.47 0.66
CA PHE A 452 3.02 19.44 -0.52
C PHE A 452 3.67 20.82 -0.80
N TRP A 453 4.97 20.92 -0.58
CA TRP A 453 5.75 22.16 -0.79
C TRP A 453 6.69 22.10 -1.98
N GLY A 454 6.47 21.14 -2.88
CA GLY A 454 7.42 20.75 -3.93
C GLY A 454 8.10 19.43 -3.58
N GLY A 455 8.59 18.76 -4.61
CA GLY A 455 9.11 17.40 -4.50
C GLY A 455 8.64 16.48 -5.62
N LEU A 456 8.75 15.18 -5.38
CA LEU A 456 8.39 14.15 -6.34
C LEU A 456 6.87 14.07 -6.48
N VAL A 457 6.34 14.07 -7.69
CA VAL A 457 4.93 13.89 -8.01
C VAL A 457 4.79 13.00 -9.24
N GLY A 458 3.80 12.10 -9.26
CA GLY A 458 3.58 11.21 -10.40
C GLY A 458 2.96 9.90 -9.96
N TYR A 459 3.36 8.80 -10.61
CA TYR A 459 2.82 7.47 -10.33
C TYR A 459 3.92 6.42 -10.09
N LEU A 460 3.56 5.43 -9.29
CA LEU A 460 4.30 4.18 -9.08
C LEU A 460 3.36 3.03 -9.49
N GLY A 461 3.77 2.25 -10.49
CA GLY A 461 3.00 1.12 -11.02
C GLY A 461 3.02 -0.09 -10.08
N TYR A 462 2.02 -0.97 -10.21
CA TYR A 462 1.83 -2.14 -9.37
C TYR A 462 3.04 -3.09 -9.38
N GLU A 463 3.74 -3.23 -10.51
CA GLU A 463 4.87 -4.17 -10.62
C GLU A 463 6.10 -3.77 -9.79
N LEU A 464 6.14 -2.54 -9.27
CA LEU A 464 7.11 -2.16 -8.23
C LEU A 464 6.92 -2.95 -6.92
N LYS A 465 5.90 -3.81 -6.81
CA LYS A 465 5.85 -4.90 -5.82
C LYS A 465 7.14 -5.72 -5.79
N ALA A 466 7.85 -5.80 -6.92
CA ALA A 466 9.14 -6.46 -7.05
C ALA A 466 10.25 -5.83 -6.20
N GLU A 467 10.14 -4.54 -5.87
CA GLU A 467 11.07 -3.88 -4.94
C GLU A 467 10.60 -3.96 -3.47
N CYS A 468 9.44 -4.59 -3.23
CA CYS A 468 8.76 -4.70 -1.93
C CYS A 468 8.63 -6.15 -1.43
N GLY A 469 9.35 -7.12 -2.01
CA GLY A 469 9.34 -8.52 -1.56
C GLY A 469 8.58 -9.50 -2.45
N ALA A 470 7.96 -9.04 -3.54
CA ALA A 470 7.19 -9.89 -4.46
C ALA A 470 7.98 -10.27 -5.72
N ALA A 471 7.51 -11.28 -6.45
CA ALA A 471 8.12 -11.65 -7.73
C ALA A 471 7.70 -10.68 -8.85
N ASN A 472 8.61 -10.44 -9.80
CA ASN A 472 8.32 -9.73 -11.05
C ASN A 472 7.96 -10.74 -12.15
N VAL A 473 6.69 -11.14 -12.24
CA VAL A 473 6.23 -12.20 -13.16
C VAL A 473 5.86 -11.63 -14.53
N HIS A 474 5.32 -10.41 -14.57
CA HIS A 474 4.77 -9.80 -15.78
C HIS A 474 5.41 -8.44 -16.06
N ALA A 475 5.59 -8.10 -17.34
CA ALA A 475 6.13 -6.81 -17.73
C ALA A 475 5.00 -5.85 -18.15
N ALA A 476 4.90 -4.69 -17.52
CA ALA A 476 3.96 -3.65 -17.95
C ALA A 476 4.37 -3.05 -19.31
N SER A 477 3.40 -2.65 -20.14
CA SER A 477 3.66 -1.90 -21.38
C SER A 477 4.11 -0.46 -21.12
N THR A 478 3.59 0.13 -20.03
CA THR A 478 3.96 1.46 -19.55
C THR A 478 5.23 1.42 -18.71
N PRO A 479 5.92 2.55 -18.50
CA PRO A 479 6.95 2.65 -17.47
C PRO A 479 6.40 2.24 -16.10
N ASP A 480 7.21 1.58 -15.28
CA ASP A 480 6.82 1.12 -13.95
C ASP A 480 6.79 2.27 -12.93
N ALA A 481 7.41 3.41 -13.25
CA ALA A 481 7.13 4.70 -12.62
C ALA A 481 7.43 5.87 -13.54
N VAL A 482 6.68 6.96 -13.36
CA VAL A 482 7.04 8.29 -13.84
C VAL A 482 6.85 9.27 -12.69
N LEU A 483 7.91 9.98 -12.31
CA LEU A 483 7.92 10.97 -11.25
C LEU A 483 8.58 12.26 -11.75
N TRP A 484 7.96 13.40 -11.49
CA TRP A 484 8.58 14.72 -11.66
C TRP A 484 9.04 15.24 -10.32
N LEU A 485 10.28 15.70 -10.23
CA LEU A 485 10.67 16.61 -9.18
C LEU A 485 10.12 18.00 -9.52
N ALA A 486 8.96 18.35 -8.97
CA ALA A 486 8.30 19.62 -9.20
C ALA A 486 8.87 20.70 -8.26
N ASP A 487 9.56 21.67 -8.84
CA ASP A 487 10.14 22.83 -8.14
C ASP A 487 9.32 24.11 -8.34
N ARG A 488 8.33 24.10 -9.23
CA ARG A 488 7.34 25.16 -9.45
C ARG A 488 5.97 24.53 -9.39
N LEU A 489 5.14 24.94 -8.42
CA LEU A 489 3.82 24.36 -8.25
C LEU A 489 2.77 25.41 -7.88
N VAL A 490 1.53 25.11 -8.21
CA VAL A 490 0.35 25.84 -7.78
C VAL A 490 -0.49 24.94 -6.89
N ALA A 491 -0.81 25.40 -5.68
CA ALA A 491 -1.70 24.72 -4.76
C ALA A 491 -2.99 25.53 -4.62
N ILE A 492 -4.13 24.85 -4.61
CA ILE A 492 -5.46 25.46 -4.49
C ILE A 492 -6.09 24.97 -3.20
N ASP A 493 -6.57 25.90 -2.38
CA ASP A 493 -7.41 25.61 -1.23
C ASP A 493 -8.87 25.84 -1.58
N HIS A 494 -9.62 24.77 -1.84
CA HIS A 494 -11.03 24.85 -2.23
C HIS A 494 -11.93 25.38 -1.12
N GLN A 495 -11.49 25.28 0.14
CA GLN A 495 -12.29 25.73 1.28
C GLN A 495 -12.28 27.25 1.41
N CYS A 496 -11.13 27.88 1.16
CA CYS A 496 -10.96 29.32 1.28
C CYS A 496 -10.97 30.06 -0.07
N GLY A 497 -10.90 29.34 -1.19
CA GLY A 497 -10.78 29.92 -2.53
C GLY A 497 -9.41 30.55 -2.82
N ASP A 498 -8.40 30.22 -2.01
CA ASP A 498 -7.05 30.75 -2.13
C ASP A 498 -6.23 29.94 -3.14
N VAL A 499 -5.39 30.64 -3.91
CA VAL A 499 -4.37 30.04 -4.77
C VAL A 499 -2.99 30.37 -4.20
N TYR A 500 -2.15 29.35 -4.04
CA TYR A 500 -0.78 29.47 -3.55
C TYR A 500 0.19 29.13 -4.66
N LEU A 501 1.19 29.97 -4.86
CA LEU A 501 2.30 29.74 -5.77
C LEU A 501 3.53 29.37 -4.95
N LEU A 502 4.23 28.31 -5.33
CA LEU A 502 5.40 27.81 -4.61
C LEU A 502 6.56 27.56 -5.57
N ALA A 503 7.74 28.02 -5.18
CA ALA A 503 8.98 27.86 -5.93
C ALA A 503 10.11 27.38 -5.01
N VAL A 504 10.64 26.19 -5.29
CA VAL A 504 11.79 25.60 -4.61
C VAL A 504 13.07 26.01 -5.32
N TYR A 505 14.11 26.35 -4.55
CA TYR A 505 15.42 26.73 -5.09
C TYR A 505 16.54 26.28 -4.15
N ASP A 506 17.75 26.10 -4.70
CA ASP A 506 18.95 25.89 -3.89
C ASP A 506 19.52 27.25 -3.44
N SER A 507 19.84 27.37 -2.16
CA SER A 507 20.44 28.58 -1.57
C SER A 507 21.98 28.55 -1.51
N GLY A 508 22.61 27.39 -1.75
CA GLY A 508 24.07 27.23 -1.68
C GLY A 508 24.66 27.24 -0.28
N GLU A 509 23.85 27.38 0.78
CA GLU A 509 24.31 27.53 2.17
C GLU A 509 24.71 26.21 2.86
N ALA A 510 24.83 25.10 2.13
CA ALA A 510 25.07 23.79 2.70
C ALA A 510 26.56 23.53 3.00
N GLN A 511 27.18 24.32 3.89
CA GLN A 511 28.30 23.97 4.79
C GLN A 511 28.99 25.23 5.37
N ALA A 512 28.69 25.55 6.63
CA ALA A 512 29.62 26.22 7.53
C ALA A 512 29.68 25.44 8.85
N GLY A 513 30.10 24.18 8.76
CA GLY A 513 30.55 23.42 9.92
C GLY A 513 31.90 23.97 10.37
N SER A 514 31.96 24.38 11.64
CA SER A 514 33.12 24.97 12.32
C SER A 514 34.46 24.32 11.96
N SER A 515 35.29 25.02 11.20
CA SER A 515 36.73 24.94 11.36
C SER A 515 37.13 25.91 12.47
N GLY A 516 37.54 25.35 13.61
CA GLY A 516 38.07 26.12 14.72
C GLY A 516 39.34 26.84 14.31
N GLY A 517 39.26 28.17 14.21
CA GLY A 517 40.40 29.08 14.15
C GLY A 517 40.40 29.98 15.36
N SER A 518 41.17 29.61 16.38
CA SER A 518 41.47 30.46 17.53
C SER A 518 42.27 31.70 17.10
N SER A 519 41.84 32.88 17.52
CA SER A 519 42.65 33.97 18.11
C SER A 519 42.02 35.33 17.81
N GLY A 520 41.81 36.16 18.85
CA GLY A 520 41.34 37.54 18.68
C GLY A 520 40.61 38.10 19.88
N SER A 521 41.37 38.33 20.95
CA SER A 521 41.15 39.24 22.09
C SER A 521 39.91 40.16 22.12
N ARG A 522 39.27 40.15 23.30
CA ARG A 522 38.33 41.15 23.84
C ARG A 522 38.90 42.57 23.88
N GLN A 523 38.07 43.55 23.53
CA GLN A 523 37.92 44.93 24.06
C GLN A 523 36.71 45.52 23.29
N GLY A 524 35.71 46.23 23.82
CA GLY A 524 35.49 46.93 25.09
C GLY A 524 34.92 48.33 24.76
N GLY A 525 33.65 48.60 25.08
CA GLY A 525 32.97 49.92 25.05
C GLY A 525 32.41 50.34 23.68
N ASP A 526 31.44 51.23 23.53
CA ASP A 526 30.50 51.97 24.39
C ASP A 526 29.53 52.75 23.45
N GLU A 527 28.36 53.16 23.95
CA GLU A 527 27.40 54.19 23.50
C GLU A 527 27.45 54.77 22.05
N GLY A 528 26.37 54.76 21.26
CA GLY A 528 25.34 55.82 21.24
C GLY A 528 25.15 56.40 19.81
N PRO A 529 24.00 57.05 19.48
CA PRO A 529 23.44 57.09 18.12
C PRO A 529 23.82 58.34 17.30
N GLY A 530 23.77 58.26 15.96
CA GLY A 530 24.02 59.39 15.07
C GLY A 530 23.38 59.23 13.69
N GLU A 531 22.61 60.25 13.31
CA GLU A 531 21.81 60.40 12.09
C GLU A 531 22.62 60.51 10.79
N ALA A 532 21.92 60.17 9.69
CA ALA A 532 21.96 60.74 8.33
C ALA A 532 23.31 61.08 7.66
N GLN A 533 23.55 60.49 6.48
CA GLN A 533 23.76 61.25 5.23
C GLN A 533 23.89 60.33 4.00
N GLU A 534 23.17 60.70 2.94
CA GLU A 534 23.43 60.29 1.55
C GLU A 534 24.87 60.62 1.13
N PRO A 535 25.36 59.97 0.07
CA PRO A 535 25.88 60.81 -1.01
C PRO A 535 25.40 60.38 -2.40
N GLN A 536 25.03 61.40 -3.15
CA GLN A 536 24.79 61.41 -4.57
C GLN A 536 26.07 61.15 -5.38
N GLY A 537 25.91 60.39 -6.47
CA GLY A 537 26.44 60.76 -7.78
C GLY A 537 27.88 60.37 -8.14
N ARG A 538 28.01 59.47 -9.13
CA ARG A 538 28.70 59.83 -10.39
C ARG A 538 28.37 58.86 -11.53
N GLN A 539 28.17 59.50 -12.68
CA GLN A 539 27.84 58.97 -13.99
C GLN A 539 29.03 58.26 -14.65
N GLY A 540 28.73 57.29 -15.50
CA GLY A 540 29.69 56.68 -16.43
C GLY A 540 28.96 55.80 -17.44
N ALA A 541 28.53 56.40 -18.55
CA ALA A 541 27.86 55.76 -19.66
C ALA A 541 28.84 54.98 -20.56
N ALA A 542 28.39 53.83 -21.09
CA ALA A 542 28.76 53.35 -22.43
C ALA A 542 27.82 52.21 -22.86
N ALA A 543 26.94 52.51 -23.83
CA ALA A 543 26.36 51.53 -24.75
C ALA A 543 27.39 51.20 -25.85
N PRO A 544 27.25 50.08 -26.58
CA PRO A 544 26.39 50.04 -27.77
C PRO A 544 25.55 48.74 -27.79
N GLY A 545 24.47 48.56 -28.54
CA GLY A 545 24.04 49.11 -29.82
C GLY A 545 23.52 47.91 -30.63
N CYS A 546 22.23 47.94 -30.97
CA CYS A 546 21.47 46.84 -31.57
C CYS A 546 21.48 46.93 -33.11
N SER A 547 21.68 45.79 -33.80
CA SER A 547 21.33 45.49 -35.19
C SER A 547 21.64 44.00 -35.41
N GLY A 548 20.85 43.13 -36.03
CA GLY A 548 19.79 43.24 -37.03
C GLY A 548 20.09 42.20 -38.12
N ALA A 549 19.06 41.42 -38.52
CA ALA A 549 18.96 40.56 -39.72
C ALA A 549 19.52 39.12 -39.70
N GLY A 550 18.57 38.16 -39.78
CA GLY A 550 18.40 37.19 -40.87
C GLY A 550 19.60 36.38 -41.37
N GLY A 551 19.56 35.07 -41.13
CA GLY A 551 20.38 34.09 -41.83
C GLY A 551 19.90 32.66 -41.54
N GLU A 552 19.19 32.07 -42.49
CA GLU A 552 18.99 30.62 -42.56
C GLU A 552 20.36 29.94 -42.69
N GLY A 553 20.64 28.99 -41.81
CA GLY A 553 21.89 28.23 -41.79
C GLY A 553 21.64 26.79 -41.38
N GLN A 554 21.79 25.89 -42.34
CA GLN A 554 21.74 24.44 -42.18
C GLN A 554 23.00 23.91 -41.45
N GLY A 555 22.78 23.01 -40.47
CA GLY A 555 23.75 21.99 -40.01
C GLY A 555 24.79 22.43 -38.96
N PRO A 556 25.25 21.51 -38.07
CA PRO A 556 25.30 20.06 -38.26
C PRO A 556 24.56 19.23 -37.19
N GLU A 557 23.98 18.11 -37.63
CA GLU A 557 23.68 16.96 -36.77
C GLU A 557 24.99 16.45 -36.14
N LEU A 558 25.15 16.62 -34.82
CA LEU A 558 26.10 15.79 -34.07
C LEU A 558 25.41 14.47 -33.71
N LYS A 559 25.67 13.46 -34.54
CA LYS A 559 25.60 12.06 -34.11
C LYS A 559 26.73 11.81 -33.12
N THR A 560 26.42 11.77 -31.82
CA THR A 560 27.28 11.14 -30.82
C THR A 560 26.71 9.77 -30.47
N GLU A 561 26.98 8.80 -31.34
CA GLU A 561 27.20 7.42 -30.91
C GLU A 561 28.65 7.34 -30.43
N GLY A 562 28.86 7.09 -29.13
CA GLY A 562 30.21 6.84 -28.61
C GLY A 562 30.38 7.20 -27.14
N LYS A 563 30.33 6.17 -26.28
CA LYS A 563 31.04 5.99 -24.99
C LYS A 563 31.63 7.27 -24.37
N GLY A 564 30.94 7.85 -23.39
CA GLY A 564 31.46 8.87 -22.49
C GLY A 564 31.54 8.35 -21.05
N ALA A 565 32.73 8.33 -20.49
CA ALA A 565 33.00 7.93 -19.11
C ALA A 565 32.46 8.99 -18.13
N GLY A 566 31.35 8.66 -17.48
CA GLY A 566 30.67 9.42 -16.44
C GLY A 566 29.30 8.80 -16.23
N GLY A 567 29.12 8.01 -15.16
CA GLY A 567 27.85 7.32 -14.91
C GLY A 567 26.66 8.27 -14.74
N LEU A 568 25.43 7.75 -14.76
CA LEU A 568 24.18 8.52 -14.60
C LEU A 568 24.29 9.60 -13.50
N GLU A 569 24.79 9.23 -12.32
CA GLU A 569 24.99 10.13 -11.18
C GLU A 569 25.95 11.30 -11.46
N ALA A 570 27.02 11.09 -12.24
CA ALA A 570 27.96 12.16 -12.59
C ALA A 570 27.33 13.18 -13.55
N THR A 571 26.52 12.71 -14.49
CA THR A 571 25.73 13.57 -15.39
C THR A 571 24.68 14.36 -14.63
N LEU A 572 23.99 13.72 -13.67
CA LEU A 572 23.02 14.43 -12.82
C LEU A 572 23.68 15.49 -11.96
N ALA A 573 24.86 15.20 -11.40
CA ALA A 573 25.62 16.17 -10.60
C ALA A 573 26.08 17.37 -11.43
N SER A 574 26.44 17.18 -12.71
CA SER A 574 26.84 18.29 -13.58
C SER A 574 25.67 19.20 -13.93
N TRP A 575 24.47 18.66 -14.12
CA TRP A 575 23.26 19.46 -14.32
C TRP A 575 22.90 20.29 -13.10
N ALA A 576 23.02 19.73 -11.90
CA ALA A 576 22.76 20.45 -10.66
C ALA A 576 23.72 21.64 -10.46
N ALA A 577 24.97 21.51 -10.93
CA ALA A 577 25.99 22.57 -10.84
C ALA A 577 25.88 23.65 -11.95
N ALA A 578 24.98 23.49 -12.93
CA ALA A 578 24.94 24.34 -14.12
C ALA A 578 24.33 25.74 -13.88
N VAL A 579 23.54 25.91 -12.81
CA VAL A 579 22.89 27.19 -12.48
C VAL A 579 23.25 27.59 -11.05
N SER A 580 23.79 28.80 -10.87
CA SER A 580 24.22 29.24 -9.54
C SER A 580 23.03 29.41 -8.58
N PRO A 581 23.21 29.19 -7.26
CA PRO A 581 22.14 29.37 -6.28
C PRO A 581 21.43 30.73 -6.34
N VAL A 582 22.20 31.80 -6.58
CA VAL A 582 21.67 33.17 -6.71
C VAL A 582 20.76 33.32 -7.93
N GLU A 583 21.14 32.73 -9.06
CA GLU A 583 20.30 32.71 -10.27
C GLU A 583 19.04 31.87 -10.07
N GLN A 584 19.15 30.74 -9.35
CA GLN A 584 17.99 29.91 -9.02
C GLN A 584 16.97 30.65 -8.15
N GLU A 585 17.44 31.37 -7.12
CA GLU A 585 16.55 32.19 -6.27
C GLU A 585 15.89 33.32 -7.07
N ALA A 586 16.65 34.03 -7.90
CA ALA A 586 16.11 35.09 -8.74
C ALA A 586 15.05 34.54 -9.71
N ALA A 587 15.32 33.38 -10.34
CA ALA A 587 14.36 32.70 -11.21
C ALA A 587 13.09 32.25 -10.48
N ALA A 588 13.21 31.78 -9.23
CA ALA A 588 12.07 31.42 -8.39
C ALA A 588 11.17 32.63 -8.11
N ARG A 589 11.76 33.75 -7.67
CA ARG A 589 11.02 34.99 -7.37
C ARG A 589 10.39 35.61 -8.62
N ALA A 590 11.10 35.60 -9.75
CA ALA A 590 10.58 36.09 -11.02
C ALA A 590 9.38 35.26 -11.50
N TRP A 591 9.45 33.93 -11.37
CA TRP A 591 8.34 33.04 -11.71
C TRP A 591 7.09 33.34 -10.85
N LEU A 592 7.26 33.51 -9.53
CA LEU A 592 6.13 33.86 -8.64
C LEU A 592 5.44 35.16 -9.08
N ALA A 593 6.21 36.22 -9.32
CA ALA A 593 5.66 37.51 -9.72
C ALA A 593 4.97 37.44 -11.09
N GLU A 594 5.56 36.71 -12.04
CA GLU A 594 4.99 36.55 -13.38
C GLU A 594 3.68 35.76 -13.35
N THR A 595 3.69 34.60 -12.70
CA THR A 595 2.50 33.74 -12.60
C THR A 595 1.40 34.43 -11.80
N GLN A 596 1.73 35.17 -10.73
CA GLN A 596 0.75 35.96 -10.00
C GLN A 596 0.06 36.98 -10.91
N ARG A 597 0.86 37.78 -11.63
CA ARG A 597 0.35 38.78 -12.58
C ARG A 597 -0.54 38.16 -13.66
N GLN A 598 -0.14 37.00 -14.22
CA GLN A 598 -0.93 36.30 -15.23
C GLN A 598 -2.31 35.86 -14.70
N LEU A 599 -2.37 35.34 -13.47
CA LEU A 599 -3.62 34.89 -12.84
C LEU A 599 -4.54 36.06 -12.48
N GLU A 600 -4.01 37.12 -11.88
CA GLU A 600 -4.77 38.33 -11.53
C GLU A 600 -5.34 39.02 -12.77
N GLN A 601 -4.54 39.16 -13.84
CA GLN A 601 -5.01 39.71 -15.10
C GLN A 601 -6.10 38.85 -15.75
N ALA A 602 -5.94 37.52 -15.72
CA ALA A 602 -6.94 36.60 -16.24
C ALA A 602 -8.24 36.63 -15.44
N ALA A 603 -8.16 36.77 -14.11
CA ALA A 603 -9.32 36.94 -13.24
C ALA A 603 -10.08 38.22 -13.60
N ALA A 604 -9.37 39.36 -13.69
CA ALA A 604 -9.97 40.65 -14.06
C ALA A 604 -10.65 40.61 -15.44
N GLN A 605 -9.99 40.05 -16.47
CA GLN A 605 -10.56 39.89 -17.81
C GLN A 605 -11.80 39.00 -17.83
N THR A 606 -11.85 37.96 -16.98
CA THR A 606 -12.98 37.03 -16.93
C THR A 606 -14.19 37.66 -16.24
N GLU A 607 -13.95 38.49 -15.22
CA GLU A 607 -14.99 39.27 -14.55
C GLU A 607 -15.60 40.32 -15.49
N GLU A 608 -14.78 41.03 -16.26
CA GLU A 608 -15.22 41.94 -17.33
C GLU A 608 -16.07 41.20 -18.39
N ARG A 609 -15.62 40.01 -18.84
CA ARG A 609 -16.39 39.19 -19.78
C ARG A 609 -17.68 38.65 -19.18
N ARG A 610 -17.73 38.27 -17.90
CA ARG A 610 -18.96 37.86 -17.20
C ARG A 610 -19.95 39.03 -17.11
N ALA A 611 -19.48 40.23 -16.77
CA ALA A 611 -20.30 41.43 -16.77
C ALA A 611 -20.88 41.74 -18.16
N ALA A 612 -20.11 41.52 -19.23
CA ALA A 612 -20.56 41.68 -20.61
C ALA A 612 -21.48 40.55 -21.10
N ALA A 613 -21.23 39.30 -20.71
CA ALA A 613 -22.01 38.12 -21.11
C ALA A 613 -23.34 38.01 -20.35
N ALA A 614 -23.45 38.58 -19.15
CA ALA A 614 -24.73 38.73 -18.45
C ALA A 614 -25.78 39.55 -19.24
N ALA A 615 -25.36 40.27 -20.28
CA ALA A 615 -26.23 41.03 -21.19
C ALA A 615 -26.61 40.28 -22.49
N ALA A 616 -26.07 39.08 -22.76
CA ALA A 616 -26.38 38.32 -23.97
C ALA A 616 -26.39 36.82 -23.70
N SER A 617 -27.56 36.19 -23.80
CA SER A 617 -27.71 34.74 -23.66
C SER A 617 -28.35 34.13 -24.90
N THR A 618 -27.62 33.21 -25.56
CA THR A 618 -28.25 32.11 -26.32
C THR A 618 -27.32 30.91 -26.54
N SER A 619 -27.87 29.74 -26.19
CA SER A 619 -27.79 28.39 -26.79
C SER A 619 -26.43 27.75 -27.14
N ALA A 620 -26.15 26.60 -26.50
CA ALA A 620 -25.09 25.66 -26.86
C ALA A 620 -25.56 24.62 -27.89
N ALA A 621 -24.70 24.30 -28.86
CA ALA A 621 -24.94 23.33 -29.92
C ALA A 621 -24.61 21.90 -29.48
N ALA A 622 -25.43 20.94 -29.93
CA ALA A 622 -25.23 19.51 -29.73
C ALA A 622 -24.29 18.94 -30.80
N ALA A 623 -23.32 18.13 -30.38
CA ALA A 623 -22.44 17.36 -31.27
C ALA A 623 -23.16 16.12 -31.82
N GLY A 624 -22.89 15.77 -33.07
CA GLY A 624 -23.52 14.65 -33.79
C GLY A 624 -22.99 13.27 -33.36
N PRO A 625 -23.70 12.19 -33.74
CA PRO A 625 -23.42 10.83 -33.27
C PRO A 625 -22.17 10.24 -33.94
N GLY A 626 -21.17 9.90 -33.14
CA GLY A 626 -20.03 9.08 -33.55
C GLY A 626 -20.34 7.58 -33.43
N SER A 627 -19.77 6.78 -34.34
CA SER A 627 -19.77 5.31 -34.24
C SER A 627 -18.91 4.88 -33.05
N ALA A 628 -19.55 4.39 -31.98
CA ALA A 628 -18.86 3.92 -30.77
C ALA A 628 -18.00 2.68 -31.03
N VAL A 629 -16.70 2.78 -30.77
CA VAL A 629 -15.78 1.63 -30.77
C VAL A 629 -15.92 0.89 -29.44
N PRO A 630 -16.25 -0.41 -29.44
CA PRO A 630 -16.45 -1.16 -28.20
C PRO A 630 -15.13 -1.41 -27.45
N PHE A 631 -15.24 -1.71 -26.16
CA PHE A 631 -14.14 -2.26 -25.38
C PHE A 631 -14.07 -3.78 -25.54
N LYS A 632 -12.86 -4.33 -25.52
CA LYS A 632 -12.60 -5.76 -25.38
C LYS A 632 -12.24 -6.06 -23.92
N LEU A 633 -12.84 -7.09 -23.35
CA LEU A 633 -12.48 -7.59 -22.03
C LEU A 633 -11.32 -8.59 -22.14
N GLU A 634 -10.34 -8.49 -21.24
CA GLU A 634 -9.18 -9.39 -21.24
C GLU A 634 -9.55 -10.85 -20.95
N HIS A 635 -10.38 -11.04 -19.92
CA HIS A 635 -10.94 -12.33 -19.56
C HIS A 635 -12.39 -12.38 -19.97
N SER A 636 -12.80 -13.43 -20.68
CA SER A 636 -14.22 -13.62 -20.95
C SER A 636 -14.99 -13.82 -19.64
N ARG A 637 -16.32 -13.66 -19.65
CA ARG A 637 -17.14 -13.92 -18.46
C ARG A 637 -16.92 -15.32 -17.90
N GLY A 638 -16.80 -16.32 -18.77
CA GLY A 638 -16.50 -17.70 -18.37
C GLY A 638 -15.15 -17.80 -17.67
N ALA A 639 -14.09 -17.29 -18.30
CA ALA A 639 -12.75 -17.31 -17.72
C ALA A 639 -12.65 -16.55 -16.39
N TYR A 640 -13.34 -15.42 -16.25
CA TYR A 640 -13.36 -14.66 -15.00
C TYR A 640 -14.05 -15.44 -13.87
N ILE A 641 -15.17 -16.11 -14.17
CA ILE A 641 -15.86 -16.99 -13.20
C ILE A 641 -14.99 -18.18 -12.80
N ASP A 642 -14.28 -18.80 -13.75
CA ASP A 642 -13.36 -19.90 -13.46
C ASP A 642 -12.19 -19.44 -12.58
N ASN A 643 -11.67 -18.22 -12.83
CA ASN A 643 -10.65 -17.60 -11.97
C ASN A 643 -11.16 -17.34 -10.54
N ILE A 644 -12.45 -16.99 -10.37
CA ILE A 644 -13.07 -16.87 -9.04
C ILE A 644 -13.15 -18.25 -8.36
N ALA A 645 -13.50 -19.31 -9.10
CA ALA A 645 -13.51 -20.66 -8.55
C ALA A 645 -12.10 -21.10 -8.08
N ALA A 646 -11.05 -20.73 -8.83
CA ALA A 646 -9.67 -20.95 -8.41
C ALA A 646 -9.29 -20.12 -7.17
N CYS A 647 -9.78 -18.88 -7.05
CA CYS A 647 -9.64 -18.10 -5.81
C CYS A 647 -10.30 -18.83 -4.62
N HIS A 648 -11.55 -19.29 -4.76
CA HIS A 648 -12.22 -20.05 -3.70
C HIS A 648 -11.44 -21.30 -3.30
N ALA A 649 -10.91 -22.06 -4.26
CA ALA A 649 -10.09 -23.24 -3.98
C ALA A 649 -8.87 -22.88 -3.10
N ALA A 650 -8.19 -21.76 -3.39
CA ALA A 650 -7.08 -21.26 -2.59
C ALA A 650 -7.52 -20.81 -1.18
N LEU A 651 -8.66 -20.12 -1.06
CA LEU A 651 -9.23 -19.69 0.23
C LEU A 651 -9.60 -20.88 1.12
N HIS A 652 -10.24 -21.90 0.53
CA HIS A 652 -10.59 -23.15 1.23
C HIS A 652 -9.36 -23.95 1.66
N ALA A 653 -8.29 -23.92 0.86
CA ALA A 653 -7.02 -24.54 1.20
C ALA A 653 -6.24 -23.77 2.29
N GLY A 654 -6.68 -22.56 2.66
CA GLY A 654 -6.00 -21.72 3.65
C GLY A 654 -4.79 -20.95 3.10
N GLU A 655 -4.63 -20.90 1.77
CA GLU A 655 -3.51 -20.21 1.10
C GLU A 655 -3.63 -18.68 1.19
N SER A 656 -4.88 -18.19 1.25
CA SER A 656 -5.22 -16.78 1.38
C SER A 656 -6.54 -16.65 2.16
N TYR A 657 -6.84 -15.45 2.65
CA TYR A 657 -8.11 -15.09 3.31
C TYR A 657 -8.98 -14.18 2.41
N GLU A 658 -8.32 -13.41 1.56
CA GLU A 658 -8.94 -12.54 0.55
C GLU A 658 -8.04 -12.52 -0.69
N VAL A 659 -8.62 -12.48 -1.88
CA VAL A 659 -7.87 -12.30 -3.14
C VAL A 659 -8.52 -11.19 -3.97
N CYS A 660 -7.81 -10.10 -4.25
CA CYS A 660 -8.31 -9.06 -5.14
C CYS A 660 -8.05 -9.44 -6.60
N LEU A 661 -9.02 -10.12 -7.23
CA LEU A 661 -8.97 -10.50 -8.63
C LEU A 661 -9.35 -9.33 -9.53
N THR A 662 -8.57 -9.08 -10.58
CA THR A 662 -8.81 -7.98 -11.52
C THR A 662 -8.69 -8.39 -12.98
N THR A 663 -9.30 -7.59 -13.85
CA THR A 663 -9.26 -7.71 -15.30
C THR A 663 -9.01 -6.34 -15.94
N ALA A 664 -8.83 -6.32 -17.25
CA ALA A 664 -8.67 -5.09 -18.02
C ALA A 664 -9.69 -5.01 -19.16
N LEU A 665 -10.15 -3.79 -19.43
CA LEU A 665 -10.91 -3.43 -20.61
C LEU A 665 -9.99 -2.60 -21.50
N THR A 666 -9.82 -3.03 -22.75
CA THR A 666 -8.96 -2.34 -23.71
C THR A 666 -9.74 -1.90 -24.94
N ARG A 667 -9.35 -0.77 -25.54
CA ARG A 667 -9.86 -0.35 -26.84
C ARG A 667 -8.78 0.35 -27.66
N PRO A 668 -8.80 0.22 -29.00
CA PRO A 668 -7.74 0.72 -29.87
C PRO A 668 -7.82 2.22 -30.17
N ALA A 669 -8.88 2.90 -29.74
CA ALA A 669 -9.05 4.35 -29.88
C ALA A 669 -9.29 4.95 -28.49
N ALA A 670 -9.06 6.24 -28.28
CA ALA A 670 -9.44 6.93 -27.05
C ALA A 670 -10.08 8.28 -27.42
N PRO A 671 -11.08 8.77 -26.67
CA PRO A 671 -11.49 10.16 -26.80
C PRO A 671 -10.31 11.10 -26.56
N GLU A 672 -10.50 12.38 -26.86
CA GLU A 672 -9.53 13.40 -26.47
C GLU A 672 -9.36 13.35 -24.92
N PRO A 673 -8.13 13.13 -24.41
CA PRO A 673 -7.92 12.89 -22.99
C PRO A 673 -8.39 14.04 -22.06
N ALA A 674 -8.18 15.30 -22.42
CA ALA A 674 -8.61 16.44 -21.61
C ALA A 674 -10.15 16.54 -21.51
N VAL A 675 -10.87 16.27 -22.60
CA VAL A 675 -12.33 16.17 -22.64
C VAL A 675 -12.81 14.99 -21.80
N LEU A 676 -12.14 13.84 -21.89
CA LEU A 676 -12.45 12.67 -21.08
C LEU A 676 -12.29 12.95 -19.60
N TYR A 677 -11.16 13.52 -19.18
CA TYR A 677 -10.90 13.83 -17.78
C TYR A 677 -11.89 14.88 -17.25
N SER A 678 -12.13 15.95 -18.01
CA SER A 678 -13.13 16.97 -17.64
C SER A 678 -14.54 16.39 -17.48
N THR A 679 -14.91 15.45 -18.35
CA THR A 679 -16.21 14.76 -18.28
C THR A 679 -16.29 13.84 -17.06
N LEU A 680 -15.24 13.04 -16.82
CA LEU A 680 -15.13 12.17 -15.66
C LEU A 680 -15.18 12.96 -14.34
N ARG A 681 -14.45 14.08 -14.26
CA ARG A 681 -14.40 14.98 -13.12
C ARG A 681 -15.77 15.53 -12.74
N ARG A 682 -16.60 15.87 -13.72
CA ARG A 682 -17.98 16.35 -13.50
C ARG A 682 -18.94 15.24 -13.09
N MET A 683 -18.83 14.08 -13.71
CA MET A 683 -19.78 12.97 -13.48
C MET A 683 -19.50 12.17 -12.22
N ASN A 684 -18.23 12.03 -11.87
CA ASN A 684 -17.77 11.21 -10.76
C ASN A 684 -16.63 11.94 -10.04
N PRO A 685 -16.92 13.06 -9.35
CA PRO A 685 -15.91 13.77 -8.58
C PRO A 685 -15.36 12.85 -7.48
N ALA A 686 -14.05 12.85 -7.31
CA ALA A 686 -13.36 12.03 -6.32
C ALA A 686 -12.35 12.86 -5.51
N PRO A 687 -12.12 12.53 -4.23
CA PRO A 687 -11.18 13.26 -3.36
C PRO A 687 -9.72 13.09 -3.78
N TYR A 688 -9.38 12.03 -4.52
CA TYR A 688 -8.01 11.74 -4.97
C TYR A 688 -7.96 11.52 -6.47
N ALA A 689 -8.66 12.37 -7.24
CA ALA A 689 -8.58 12.37 -8.69
C ALA A 689 -7.19 12.87 -9.15
N ALA A 690 -6.80 12.52 -10.37
CA ALA A 690 -5.55 13.02 -10.93
C ALA A 690 -5.56 13.03 -12.46
N TRP A 691 -4.90 14.01 -13.03
CA TRP A 691 -4.47 14.04 -14.42
C TRP A 691 -2.95 14.02 -14.47
N LEU A 692 -2.36 13.10 -15.22
CA LEU A 692 -0.92 13.09 -15.51
C LEU A 692 -0.71 12.96 -17.02
N GLN A 693 0.07 13.86 -17.63
CA GLN A 693 0.51 13.72 -19.02
C GLN A 693 2.01 13.43 -19.06
N CYS A 694 2.40 12.16 -19.25
CA CYS A 694 3.77 11.69 -19.07
C CYS A 694 4.70 11.92 -20.28
N GLY A 695 4.56 13.08 -20.96
CA GLY A 695 5.30 13.44 -22.18
C GLY A 695 4.80 12.72 -23.44
N ALA A 696 5.31 13.11 -24.61
CA ALA A 696 4.85 12.63 -25.92
C ALA A 696 4.77 11.10 -26.06
N ALA A 697 5.78 10.40 -25.53
CA ALA A 697 5.92 8.95 -25.61
C ALA A 697 5.40 8.20 -24.37
N GLY A 698 4.98 8.91 -23.32
CA GLY A 698 4.47 8.33 -22.10
C GLY A 698 2.94 8.23 -22.07
N PRO A 699 2.37 7.58 -21.03
CA PRO A 699 0.92 7.47 -20.89
C PRO A 699 0.29 8.79 -20.43
N THR A 700 -0.92 9.05 -20.90
CA THR A 700 -1.85 10.01 -20.28
C THR A 700 -2.74 9.26 -19.29
N ILE A 701 -2.88 9.77 -18.07
CA ILE A 701 -3.63 9.12 -17.00
C ILE A 701 -4.77 10.02 -16.54
N CYS A 702 -6.00 9.51 -16.65
CA CYS A 702 -7.22 10.16 -16.18
C CYS A 702 -7.80 9.37 -15.00
N CYS A 703 -7.48 9.78 -13.78
CA CYS A 703 -7.79 9.08 -12.54
C CYS A 703 -8.94 9.75 -11.76
N SER A 704 -9.90 8.97 -11.28
CA SER A 704 -11.01 9.39 -10.41
C SER A 704 -11.07 8.48 -9.17
N SER A 705 -9.96 8.39 -8.45
CA SER A 705 -9.83 7.47 -7.31
C SER A 705 -10.49 8.02 -6.04
N PRO A 706 -11.31 7.21 -5.34
CA PRO A 706 -11.86 7.55 -4.04
C PRO A 706 -10.95 7.15 -2.87
N GLU A 707 -9.93 6.31 -3.08
CA GLU A 707 -9.23 5.63 -2.01
C GLU A 707 -7.82 6.18 -1.78
N ARG A 708 -7.52 6.54 -0.52
CA ARG A 708 -6.18 6.91 -0.08
C ARG A 708 -5.40 5.65 0.26
N PHE A 709 -4.25 5.48 -0.39
CA PHE A 709 -3.31 4.41 -0.07
C PHE A 709 -2.60 4.69 1.25
N LEU A 710 -1.81 5.77 1.30
CA LEU A 710 -1.02 6.11 2.47
C LEU A 710 -0.67 7.60 2.44
N ARG A 711 -0.83 8.26 3.59
CA ARG A 711 -0.43 9.64 3.85
C ARG A 711 0.51 9.70 5.03
N GLY A 712 1.53 10.54 4.95
CA GLY A 712 2.35 10.98 6.09
C GLY A 712 2.33 12.50 6.19
N ASP A 713 1.93 13.04 7.34
CA ASP A 713 1.92 14.48 7.57
C ASP A 713 3.16 14.98 8.31
N ARG A 714 3.21 16.30 8.53
CA ARG A 714 4.30 17.00 9.21
C ARG A 714 4.49 16.52 10.66
N GLY A 715 3.42 16.11 11.34
CA GLY A 715 3.51 15.57 12.70
C GLY A 715 4.06 14.15 12.77
N GLY A 716 4.37 13.53 11.63
CA GLY A 716 4.79 12.13 11.55
C GLY A 716 3.62 11.15 11.68
N LEU A 717 2.37 11.61 11.59
CA LEU A 717 1.20 10.75 11.60
C LEU A 717 1.06 10.10 10.23
N LEU A 718 1.11 8.77 10.20
CA LEU A 718 0.74 7.96 9.05
C LEU A 718 -0.74 7.64 9.09
N GLU A 719 -1.39 7.68 7.93
CA GLU A 719 -2.81 7.36 7.76
C GLU A 719 -3.06 6.57 6.47
N ALA A 720 -3.82 5.47 6.58
CA ALA A 720 -4.40 4.75 5.44
C ALA A 720 -5.92 4.70 5.60
N ARG A 721 -6.67 4.78 4.50
CA ARG A 721 -8.15 4.76 4.51
C ARG A 721 -8.70 3.72 3.52
N PRO A 722 -8.64 2.42 3.87
CA PRO A 722 -9.16 1.36 3.00
C PRO A 722 -10.67 1.46 2.80
N ILE A 723 -11.11 1.11 1.60
CA ILE A 723 -12.53 1.06 1.22
C ILE A 723 -12.89 -0.37 0.81
N LYS A 724 -13.98 -0.90 1.38
CA LYS A 724 -14.60 -2.18 0.96
C LYS A 724 -16.11 -2.04 1.01
N GLY A 725 -16.82 -2.63 0.06
CA GLY A 725 -18.26 -2.41 -0.11
C GLY A 725 -18.63 -1.08 -0.74
N THR A 726 -19.58 -1.12 -1.66
CA THR A 726 -20.11 0.06 -2.35
C THR A 726 -21.57 -0.17 -2.69
N ALA A 727 -22.42 0.78 -2.30
CA ALA A 727 -23.84 0.78 -2.68
C ALA A 727 -24.13 2.02 -3.55
N ALA A 728 -24.97 1.88 -4.57
CA ALA A 728 -25.39 3.02 -5.38
C ALA A 728 -26.29 3.98 -4.57
N ARG A 729 -26.19 5.29 -4.84
CA ARG A 729 -27.14 6.27 -4.27
C ARG A 729 -28.50 6.15 -4.93
N VAL A 730 -29.55 6.36 -4.15
CA VAL A 730 -30.94 6.44 -4.62
C VAL A 730 -31.43 7.89 -4.48
N ALA A 731 -30.83 8.80 -5.26
CA ALA A 731 -31.01 10.25 -5.06
C ALA A 731 -32.47 10.73 -5.12
N ALA A 732 -33.35 10.01 -5.83
CA ALA A 732 -34.77 10.35 -5.95
C ALA A 732 -35.62 9.95 -4.73
N ASP A 733 -35.11 9.09 -3.85
CA ASP A 733 -35.84 8.55 -2.70
C ASP A 733 -34.92 8.45 -1.48
N ALA A 734 -35.08 9.38 -0.54
CA ALA A 734 -34.26 9.46 0.67
C ALA A 734 -34.41 8.23 1.59
N ALA A 735 -35.59 7.59 1.61
CA ALA A 735 -35.81 6.41 2.44
C ALA A 735 -35.11 5.18 1.84
N ALA A 736 -35.22 4.99 0.52
CA ALA A 736 -34.47 3.95 -0.18
C ALA A 736 -32.95 4.18 -0.12
N ASP A 737 -32.49 5.44 -0.20
CA ASP A 737 -31.08 5.79 -0.09
C ASP A 737 -30.51 5.48 1.31
N ALA A 738 -31.27 5.78 2.37
CA ALA A 738 -30.92 5.44 3.74
C ALA A 738 -30.93 3.91 3.97
N ALA A 739 -31.91 3.20 3.41
CA ALA A 739 -31.97 1.74 3.46
C ALA A 739 -30.79 1.08 2.75
N ALA A 740 -30.32 1.64 1.62
CA ALA A 740 -29.12 1.17 0.93
C ALA A 740 -27.85 1.35 1.78
N ALA A 741 -27.72 2.48 2.47
CA ALA A 741 -26.61 2.72 3.40
C ALA A 741 -26.65 1.76 4.61
N GLU A 742 -27.83 1.54 5.20
CA GLU A 742 -28.02 0.64 6.33
C GLU A 742 -27.79 -0.84 5.94
N ALA A 743 -28.21 -1.24 4.74
CA ALA A 743 -27.94 -2.56 4.18
C ALA A 743 -26.43 -2.78 4.00
N LEU A 744 -25.69 -1.79 3.47
CA LEU A 744 -24.24 -1.83 3.35
C LEU A 744 -23.58 -1.94 4.74
N ALA A 745 -24.03 -1.16 5.72
CA ALA A 745 -23.52 -1.18 7.09
C ALA A 745 -23.69 -2.54 7.78
N ARG A 746 -24.76 -3.28 7.45
CA ARG A 746 -25.08 -4.59 8.03
C ARG A 746 -24.55 -5.78 7.23
N SER A 747 -23.99 -5.56 6.04
CA SER A 747 -23.49 -6.63 5.19
C SER A 747 -22.33 -7.37 5.86
N GLU A 748 -22.54 -8.65 6.18
CA GLU A 748 -21.51 -9.48 6.82
C GLU A 748 -20.28 -9.66 5.92
N LYS A 749 -20.51 -9.87 4.61
CA LYS A 749 -19.46 -10.01 3.58
C LYS A 749 -18.56 -8.76 3.56
N GLU A 750 -19.14 -7.58 3.37
CA GLU A 750 -18.38 -6.32 3.21
C GLU A 750 -17.63 -5.95 4.49
N ARG A 751 -18.24 -6.21 5.66
CA ARG A 751 -17.57 -6.03 6.96
C ARG A 751 -16.40 -6.99 7.12
N ALA A 752 -16.55 -8.25 6.73
CA ALA A 752 -15.47 -9.21 6.79
C ALA A 752 -14.29 -8.74 5.91
N GLU A 753 -14.53 -8.42 4.64
CA GLU A 753 -13.52 -7.85 3.74
C GLU A 753 -12.83 -6.62 4.32
N ASN A 754 -13.60 -5.65 4.82
CA ASN A 754 -13.03 -4.45 5.40
C ASN A 754 -12.13 -4.77 6.60
N LEU A 755 -12.56 -5.67 7.49
CA LEU A 755 -11.80 -6.08 8.66
C LEU A 755 -10.48 -6.75 8.30
N MET A 756 -10.48 -7.63 7.28
CA MET A 756 -9.25 -8.29 6.81
C MET A 756 -8.22 -7.28 6.32
N ILE A 757 -8.65 -6.29 5.52
CA ILE A 757 -7.75 -5.24 5.03
C ILE A 757 -7.30 -4.30 6.13
N VAL A 758 -8.17 -3.95 7.09
CA VAL A 758 -7.79 -3.13 8.25
C VAL A 758 -6.68 -3.82 9.05
N ASP A 759 -6.80 -5.11 9.31
CA ASP A 759 -5.76 -5.84 10.05
C ASP A 759 -4.46 -6.00 9.25
N LEU A 760 -4.56 -6.20 7.94
CA LEU A 760 -3.39 -6.18 7.05
C LEU A 760 -2.67 -4.83 7.14
N LEU A 761 -3.40 -3.72 7.04
CA LEU A 761 -2.82 -2.38 7.11
C LEU A 761 -2.26 -2.07 8.51
N ARG A 762 -2.91 -2.52 9.59
CA ARG A 762 -2.35 -2.41 10.95
C ARG A 762 -1.01 -3.15 11.07
N ASN A 763 -0.90 -4.34 10.46
CA ASN A 763 0.35 -5.08 10.41
C ASN A 763 1.42 -4.35 9.58
N ASP A 764 1.07 -3.80 8.43
CA ASP A 764 1.99 -3.02 7.58
C ASP A 764 2.50 -1.78 8.30
N LEU A 765 1.60 -0.98 8.90
CA LEU A 765 1.95 0.21 9.68
C LEU A 765 2.75 -0.15 10.94
N GLY A 766 2.46 -1.29 11.58
CA GLY A 766 3.17 -1.78 12.76
C GLY A 766 4.68 -1.98 12.54
N ARG A 767 5.12 -2.22 11.30
CA ARG A 767 6.55 -2.36 10.95
C ARG A 767 7.29 -1.03 11.05
N VAL A 768 6.62 0.08 10.73
CA VAL A 768 7.21 1.41 10.54
C VAL A 768 6.80 2.44 11.61
N CYS A 769 5.78 2.14 12.41
CA CYS A 769 5.30 3.03 13.48
C CYS A 769 5.91 2.72 14.85
N GLU A 770 5.82 3.69 15.76
CA GLU A 770 6.11 3.50 17.18
C GLU A 770 5.17 2.43 17.77
N VAL A 771 5.73 1.54 18.59
CA VAL A 771 4.98 0.44 19.19
C VAL A 771 3.84 0.99 20.06
N GLY A 772 2.62 0.53 19.80
CA GLY A 772 1.41 0.98 20.51
C GLY A 772 0.76 2.24 19.94
N SER A 773 1.35 2.90 18.94
CA SER A 773 0.75 4.08 18.29
C SER A 773 -0.28 3.73 17.20
N VAL A 774 -0.24 2.50 16.66
CA VAL A 774 -1.15 2.06 15.61
C VAL A 774 -2.55 1.82 16.16
N HIS A 775 -3.54 2.54 15.62
CA HIS A 775 -4.94 2.50 16.04
C HIS A 775 -5.89 2.71 14.86
N VAL A 776 -7.19 2.45 15.10
CA VAL A 776 -8.24 2.53 14.09
C VAL A 776 -9.33 3.48 14.59
N PRO A 777 -9.23 4.80 14.35
CA PRO A 777 -10.19 5.78 14.87
C PRO A 777 -11.58 5.71 14.22
N GLY A 778 -11.71 5.10 13.04
CA GLY A 778 -12.99 4.83 12.37
C GLY A 778 -12.95 3.42 11.77
N LEU A 779 -13.92 2.59 12.10
CA LEU A 779 -13.99 1.19 11.69
C LEU A 779 -15.34 0.92 11.05
N MET A 780 -15.34 0.71 9.73
CA MET A 780 -16.52 0.42 8.90
C MET A 780 -17.56 1.55 8.91
N ASP A 781 -17.11 2.79 8.92
CA ASP A 781 -17.99 3.95 8.80
C ASP A 781 -18.60 4.02 7.40
N ILE A 782 -19.89 4.34 7.31
CA ILE A 782 -20.54 4.56 6.01
C ILE A 782 -20.41 6.03 5.61
N GLU A 783 -19.66 6.27 4.53
CA GLU A 783 -19.50 7.58 3.92
C GLU A 783 -20.34 7.68 2.65
N SER A 784 -21.26 8.64 2.62
CA SER A 784 -22.05 8.96 1.43
C SER A 784 -21.32 9.97 0.54
N TYR A 785 -21.20 9.62 -0.74
CA TYR A 785 -20.68 10.45 -1.83
C TYR A 785 -21.81 10.81 -2.81
N ALA A 786 -21.51 11.63 -3.82
CA ALA A 786 -22.48 12.08 -4.81
C ALA A 786 -23.22 10.92 -5.52
N THR A 787 -22.51 9.83 -5.83
CA THR A 787 -23.03 8.71 -6.64
C THR A 787 -23.10 7.38 -5.91
N VAL A 788 -22.35 7.21 -4.81
CA VAL A 788 -22.29 5.95 -4.04
C VAL A 788 -22.22 6.18 -2.53
N HIS A 789 -22.65 5.20 -1.74
CA HIS A 789 -22.24 4.99 -0.35
C HIS A 789 -21.03 4.04 -0.31
N GLN A 790 -20.07 4.28 0.56
CA GLN A 790 -18.88 3.42 0.73
C GLN A 790 -18.62 3.13 2.19
N MET A 791 -18.19 1.91 2.51
CA MET A 791 -17.72 1.56 3.84
C MET A 791 -16.20 1.82 3.92
N VAL A 792 -15.82 2.69 4.84
CA VAL A 792 -14.47 3.21 4.99
C VAL A 792 -13.98 2.94 6.41
N SER A 793 -12.73 2.51 6.52
CA SER A 793 -12.03 2.48 7.80
C SER A 793 -10.84 3.42 7.74
N THR A 794 -10.36 3.87 8.90
CA THR A 794 -9.18 4.72 9.01
C THR A 794 -8.19 4.03 9.92
N VAL A 795 -6.96 3.81 9.45
CA VAL A 795 -5.86 3.25 10.24
C VAL A 795 -4.78 4.29 10.36
N ARG A 796 -4.34 4.56 11.60
CA ARG A 796 -3.32 5.58 11.90
C ARG A 796 -2.20 5.03 12.75
N GLY A 797 -1.01 5.61 12.65
CA GLY A 797 0.12 5.32 13.52
C GLY A 797 1.17 6.43 13.45
N VAL A 798 2.02 6.53 14.46
CA VAL A 798 3.08 7.56 14.49
C VAL A 798 4.35 6.94 13.92
N ARG A 799 4.88 7.51 12.83
CA ARG A 799 6.11 7.06 12.17
C ARG A 799 7.26 7.07 13.17
N ARG A 800 7.97 5.94 13.26
CA ARG A 800 9.14 5.81 14.15
C ARG A 800 10.29 6.72 13.71
N GLY A 801 11.07 7.22 14.67
CA GLY A 801 12.30 7.95 14.38
C GLY A 801 13.26 7.15 13.47
N GLY A 802 13.91 7.83 12.52
CA GLY A 802 14.83 7.21 11.55
C GLY A 802 14.19 6.41 10.40
N VAL A 803 12.86 6.22 10.40
CA VAL A 803 12.15 5.57 9.28
C VAL A 803 11.89 6.57 8.17
N SER A 804 12.32 6.26 6.95
CA SER A 804 12.12 7.12 5.78
C SER A 804 10.72 6.96 5.17
N VAL A 805 10.33 7.90 4.30
CA VAL A 805 9.10 7.77 3.48
C VAL A 805 9.14 6.51 2.63
N VAL A 806 10.31 6.16 2.08
CA VAL A 806 10.49 4.96 1.25
C VAL A 806 10.31 3.68 2.06
N ASP A 807 10.73 3.65 3.32
CA ASP A 807 10.51 2.50 4.20
C ASP A 807 9.01 2.31 4.51
N CYS A 808 8.28 3.41 4.69
CA CYS A 808 6.81 3.38 4.81
C CYS A 808 6.17 2.76 3.56
N PHE A 809 6.65 3.16 2.38
CA PHE A 809 6.19 2.60 1.11
C PHE A 809 6.50 1.11 0.99
N ARG A 810 7.75 0.66 1.25
CA ARG A 810 8.13 -0.76 1.22
C ARG A 810 7.31 -1.63 2.17
N ALA A 811 6.92 -1.08 3.32
CA ALA A 811 6.12 -1.82 4.30
C ALA A 811 4.66 -2.02 3.83
N ALA A 812 4.08 -1.02 3.16
CA ALA A 812 2.65 -0.97 2.86
C ALA A 812 2.29 -1.27 1.40
N PHE A 813 3.21 -1.12 0.44
CA PHE A 813 2.93 -1.27 -0.99
C PHE A 813 3.06 -2.75 -1.45
N PRO A 814 2.25 -3.20 -2.43
CA PRO A 814 1.06 -2.54 -2.97
C PRO A 814 -0.09 -2.44 -1.98
N GLY A 815 -1.07 -1.59 -2.30
CA GLY A 815 -2.26 -1.38 -1.47
C GLY A 815 -2.95 -2.69 -1.10
N GLY A 816 -3.25 -2.87 0.19
CA GLY A 816 -3.88 -4.10 0.72
C GLY A 816 -5.20 -4.43 0.03
N SER A 817 -6.03 -3.41 -0.25
CA SER A 817 -7.31 -3.56 -0.94
C SER A 817 -7.19 -4.03 -2.40
N MET A 818 -6.02 -3.85 -3.02
CA MET A 818 -5.71 -4.27 -4.39
C MET A 818 -4.84 -5.53 -4.45
N THR A 819 -4.62 -6.21 -3.33
CA THR A 819 -3.85 -7.46 -3.28
C THR A 819 -4.68 -8.54 -2.60
N GLY A 820 -4.77 -8.46 -1.28
CA GLY A 820 -5.41 -9.42 -0.41
C GLY A 820 -4.47 -9.85 0.72
N ALA A 821 -4.90 -10.81 1.52
CA ALA A 821 -4.21 -11.17 2.75
C ALA A 821 -4.04 -12.70 2.84
N PRO A 822 -2.83 -13.21 3.13
CA PRO A 822 -1.54 -12.50 3.30
C PRO A 822 -0.89 -12.03 2.00
N LYS A 823 -0.49 -10.76 1.94
CA LYS A 823 -0.10 -10.03 0.71
C LYS A 823 0.83 -10.78 -0.25
N VAL A 824 1.97 -11.29 0.23
CA VAL A 824 2.98 -11.94 -0.63
C VAL A 824 2.42 -13.21 -1.28
N ARG A 825 1.76 -14.07 -0.50
CA ARG A 825 1.18 -15.31 -1.00
C ARG A 825 0.03 -15.03 -1.97
N THR A 826 -0.83 -14.07 -1.62
CA THR A 826 -1.94 -13.66 -2.49
C THR A 826 -1.45 -13.12 -3.84
N MET A 827 -0.38 -12.33 -3.88
CA MET A 827 0.17 -11.82 -5.13
C MET A 827 0.70 -12.93 -6.04
N GLN A 828 1.27 -14.00 -5.49
CA GLN A 828 1.69 -15.17 -6.28
C GLN A 828 0.51 -15.88 -6.94
N ILE A 829 -0.62 -15.97 -6.24
CA ILE A 829 -1.87 -16.53 -6.77
C ILE A 829 -2.40 -15.62 -7.89
N ILE A 830 -2.47 -14.31 -7.64
CA ILE A 830 -2.92 -13.30 -8.62
C ILE A 830 -2.08 -13.36 -9.90
N ASP A 831 -0.76 -13.46 -9.79
CA ASP A 831 0.13 -13.53 -10.96
C ASP A 831 -0.20 -14.70 -11.90
N GLY A 832 -0.60 -15.85 -11.34
CA GLY A 832 -1.03 -17.00 -12.12
C GLY A 832 -2.43 -16.85 -12.73
N LEU A 833 -3.37 -16.22 -12.01
CA LEU A 833 -4.76 -16.09 -12.44
C LEU A 833 -4.98 -14.99 -13.48
N GLU A 834 -4.32 -13.85 -13.33
CA GLU A 834 -4.53 -12.69 -14.21
C GLU A 834 -3.73 -12.77 -15.51
N GLY A 835 -2.62 -13.50 -15.52
CA GLY A 835 -1.81 -13.72 -16.73
C GLY A 835 -1.20 -12.47 -17.36
N ARG A 836 -1.24 -11.31 -16.69
CA ARG A 836 -0.73 -10.03 -17.20
C ARG A 836 -0.25 -9.10 -16.08
N ALA A 837 0.50 -8.07 -16.47
CA ALA A 837 0.81 -6.95 -15.61
C ALA A 837 -0.42 -6.04 -15.41
N ARG A 838 -0.54 -5.46 -14.22
CA ARG A 838 -1.52 -4.40 -13.92
C ARG A 838 -0.99 -3.01 -14.31
N GLY A 839 0.33 -2.82 -14.30
CA GLY A 839 0.97 -1.57 -14.72
C GLY A 839 0.55 -0.39 -13.83
N VAL A 840 0.08 0.70 -14.42
CA VAL A 840 -0.40 1.89 -13.68
C VAL A 840 -1.59 1.57 -12.77
N TYR A 841 -2.51 0.70 -13.22
CA TYR A 841 -3.66 0.28 -12.43
C TYR A 841 -3.23 -0.53 -11.20
N SER A 842 -3.92 -0.35 -10.05
CA SER A 842 -3.54 -0.92 -8.74
C SER A 842 -2.22 -0.40 -8.16
N GLY A 843 -1.52 0.50 -8.84
CA GLY A 843 -0.39 1.25 -8.29
C GLY A 843 -0.85 2.39 -7.38
N CYS A 844 -0.04 3.45 -7.28
CA CYS A 844 -0.41 4.69 -6.59
C CYS A 844 -0.03 5.95 -7.37
N ILE A 845 -0.82 7.01 -7.23
CA ILE A 845 -0.54 8.37 -7.72
C ILE A 845 -0.53 9.34 -6.53
N GLY A 846 0.38 10.30 -6.54
CA GLY A 846 0.39 11.37 -5.56
C GLY A 846 1.74 12.08 -5.51
N PHE A 847 2.13 12.53 -4.31
CA PHE A 847 3.38 13.25 -4.11
C PHE A 847 4.19 12.72 -2.92
N ILE A 848 5.50 12.91 -2.99
CA ILE A 848 6.46 12.84 -1.89
C ILE A 848 7.19 14.18 -1.84
N SER A 849 6.90 14.98 -0.82
CA SER A 849 7.45 16.31 -0.68
C SER A 849 8.86 16.27 -0.07
N LEU A 850 9.68 17.26 -0.40
CA LEU A 850 11.04 17.41 0.12
C LEU A 850 11.09 17.77 1.62
N ASN A 851 9.92 17.98 2.24
CA ASN A 851 9.73 18.21 3.67
C ASN A 851 9.35 16.92 4.46
N ASP A 852 9.60 15.74 3.87
CA ASP A 852 9.28 14.39 4.40
C ASP A 852 7.79 14.03 4.56
N THR A 853 6.89 14.85 3.98
CA THR A 853 5.45 14.54 3.90
C THR A 853 5.08 13.89 2.56
N PHE A 854 3.97 13.15 2.53
CA PHE A 854 3.47 12.51 1.32
C PHE A 854 1.97 12.21 1.42
N ASP A 855 1.29 12.13 0.29
CA ASP A 855 -0.09 11.63 0.18
C ASP A 855 -0.23 10.91 -1.16
N LEU A 856 -0.59 9.62 -1.10
CA LEU A 856 -0.68 8.71 -2.23
C LEU A 856 -2.06 8.07 -2.26
N ASN A 857 -2.67 8.01 -3.44
CA ASN A 857 -3.93 7.31 -3.67
C ASN A 857 -3.69 5.86 -4.12
N ILE A 858 -4.76 5.07 -4.18
CA ILE A 858 -4.76 3.81 -4.95
C ILE A 858 -5.24 4.11 -6.37
N VAL A 859 -4.57 3.59 -7.40
CA VAL A 859 -4.98 3.81 -8.79
C VAL A 859 -6.11 2.86 -9.18
N ILE A 860 -7.34 3.31 -8.95
CA ILE A 860 -8.60 2.68 -9.37
C ILE A 860 -9.48 3.71 -10.08
N ARG A 861 -10.53 3.25 -10.79
CA ARG A 861 -11.41 4.12 -11.60
C ARG A 861 -10.58 5.08 -12.48
N THR A 862 -9.61 4.49 -13.18
CA THR A 862 -8.61 5.22 -13.95
C THR A 862 -8.57 4.73 -15.39
N ALA A 863 -8.51 5.67 -16.33
CA ALA A 863 -8.18 5.40 -17.72
C ALA A 863 -6.70 5.69 -17.98
N VAL A 864 -6.02 4.75 -18.62
CA VAL A 864 -4.63 4.90 -19.07
C VAL A 864 -4.63 4.91 -20.59
N ILE A 865 -4.11 5.98 -21.19
CA ILE A 865 -4.10 6.19 -22.63
C ILE A 865 -2.65 6.18 -23.11
N GLU A 866 -2.33 5.26 -24.01
CA GLU A 866 -1.01 5.05 -24.59
C GLU A 866 -1.02 5.41 -26.08
N GLN A 867 0.08 5.95 -26.58
CA GLN A 867 0.31 6.15 -28.01
C GLN A 867 0.72 4.81 -28.65
N ASP A 868 0.09 4.41 -29.76
CA ASP A 868 0.47 3.18 -30.46
C ASP A 868 1.82 3.36 -31.20
N THR A 869 2.88 2.81 -30.60
CA THR A 869 4.25 2.89 -31.13
C THR A 869 4.55 1.84 -32.19
N GLN A 870 3.67 0.86 -32.44
CA GLN A 870 3.97 -0.24 -33.38
C GLN A 870 3.99 0.21 -34.85
N GLN A 871 3.17 1.18 -35.26
CA GLN A 871 3.20 1.68 -36.64
C GLN A 871 4.41 2.58 -36.96
N GLN A 872 5.03 3.24 -35.98
CA GLN A 872 6.23 4.07 -36.24
C GLN A 872 7.42 3.21 -36.69
N LYS A 873 7.60 2.03 -36.08
CA LYS A 873 8.63 1.07 -36.51
C LYS A 873 8.35 0.48 -37.90
N GLN A 874 7.08 0.24 -38.22
CA GLN A 874 6.67 -0.34 -39.51
C GLN A 874 6.70 0.69 -40.66
N LYS A 875 6.40 1.97 -40.39
CA LYS A 875 6.58 3.09 -41.34
C LYS A 875 8.05 3.38 -41.62
N GLN A 876 8.94 3.27 -40.64
CA GLN A 876 10.39 3.40 -40.85
C GLN A 876 10.97 2.23 -41.66
N GLN A 877 10.48 1.00 -41.46
CA GLN A 877 10.90 -0.16 -42.27
C GLN A 877 10.34 -0.15 -43.70
N THR A 878 9.12 0.34 -43.92
CA THR A 878 8.55 0.45 -45.29
C THR A 878 9.13 1.61 -46.08
N GLN A 879 9.62 2.69 -45.44
CA GLN A 879 10.31 3.78 -46.14
C GLN A 879 11.73 3.42 -46.61
N HIS A 880 12.40 2.41 -46.03
CA HIS A 880 13.71 1.94 -46.51
C HIS A 880 13.61 0.88 -47.63
N GLY A 881 12.40 0.46 -48.04
CA GLY A 881 12.20 -0.65 -48.97
C GLY A 881 11.59 -0.32 -50.35
N ALA A 882 11.19 0.93 -50.64
CA ALA A 882 10.45 1.22 -51.87
C ALA A 882 10.81 2.58 -52.51
N GLN A 883 12.01 2.66 -53.10
CA GLN A 883 12.21 3.55 -54.25
C GLN A 883 11.61 2.87 -55.49
N GLY A 884 10.36 3.21 -55.83
CA GLY A 884 9.73 2.70 -57.05
C GLY A 884 8.23 3.00 -57.16
N GLN A 885 7.93 4.08 -57.88
CA GLN A 885 6.70 4.34 -58.63
C GLN A 885 5.46 4.98 -57.96
N ARG A 886 5.10 6.11 -58.61
CA ARG A 886 3.82 6.82 -58.75
C ARG A 886 3.23 7.60 -57.56
N ALA A 887 3.06 8.90 -57.85
CA ALA A 887 2.35 9.89 -57.06
C ALA A 887 0.89 9.47 -56.81
N ALA A 888 0.57 9.24 -55.54
CA ALA A 888 -0.77 9.31 -54.98
C ALA A 888 -0.85 10.56 -54.09
N ALA A 889 -2.03 11.16 -54.04
CA ALA A 889 -2.36 12.37 -53.28
C ALA A 889 -1.82 12.35 -51.83
N PRO A 890 -1.54 13.52 -51.22
CA PRO A 890 -1.02 13.57 -49.86
C PRO A 890 -1.98 12.82 -48.93
N PRO A 891 -1.51 11.86 -48.12
CA PRO A 891 -2.36 11.23 -47.13
C PRO A 891 -2.77 12.32 -46.13
N VAL A 892 -4.07 12.43 -45.89
CA VAL A 892 -4.63 13.14 -44.75
C VAL A 892 -3.88 12.64 -43.51
N GLU A 893 -3.30 13.55 -42.72
CA GLU A 893 -2.59 13.23 -41.47
C GLU A 893 -3.50 12.34 -40.59
N GLY A 894 -3.24 11.03 -40.61
CA GLY A 894 -3.99 10.07 -39.84
C GLY A 894 -3.69 10.30 -38.35
N ALA A 895 -4.70 10.69 -37.59
CA ALA A 895 -4.63 10.84 -36.14
C ALA A 895 -3.94 9.61 -35.53
N ALA A 896 -2.89 9.83 -34.74
CA ALA A 896 -2.20 8.76 -34.03
C ALA A 896 -3.23 7.93 -33.24
N GLN A 897 -3.26 6.63 -33.50
CA GLN A 897 -4.21 5.73 -32.88
C GLN A 897 -3.83 5.56 -31.40
N ARG A 898 -4.70 5.99 -30.49
CA ARG A 898 -4.47 6.00 -29.04
C ARG A 898 -5.14 4.78 -28.42
N ARG A 899 -4.37 3.87 -27.83
CA ARG A 899 -4.92 2.73 -27.08
C ARG A 899 -5.34 3.20 -25.69
N MET A 900 -6.51 2.77 -25.22
CA MET A 900 -7.00 3.04 -23.88
C MET A 900 -7.20 1.73 -23.11
N THR A 901 -6.77 1.72 -21.85
CA THR A 901 -6.92 0.60 -20.93
C THR A 901 -7.59 1.08 -19.64
N ILE A 902 -8.57 0.32 -19.15
CA ILE A 902 -9.24 0.51 -17.86
C ILE A 902 -9.08 -0.80 -17.07
N GLY A 903 -8.54 -0.72 -15.85
CA GLY A 903 -8.57 -1.85 -14.92
C GLY A 903 -9.85 -1.87 -14.09
N ALA A 904 -10.36 -3.06 -13.80
CA ALA A 904 -11.50 -3.28 -12.91
C ALA A 904 -11.40 -4.62 -12.18
N GLY A 905 -11.98 -4.72 -10.99
CA GLY A 905 -11.94 -5.96 -10.20
C GLY A 905 -12.53 -5.79 -8.81
N GLY A 906 -12.42 -6.84 -8.01
CA GLY A 906 -13.04 -6.92 -6.69
C GLY A 906 -12.29 -7.88 -5.77
N ALA A 907 -12.60 -7.79 -4.48
CA ALA A 907 -12.14 -8.77 -3.53
C ALA A 907 -12.99 -10.03 -3.65
N ILE A 908 -12.31 -11.18 -3.66
CA ILE A 908 -12.94 -12.49 -3.60
C ILE A 908 -12.71 -13.03 -2.20
N VAL A 909 -13.81 -13.34 -1.54
CA VAL A 909 -13.85 -14.00 -0.23
C VAL A 909 -14.62 -15.30 -0.34
N VAL A 910 -14.61 -16.11 0.71
CA VAL A 910 -15.29 -17.42 0.70
C VAL A 910 -16.80 -17.32 0.44
N GLN A 911 -17.41 -16.17 0.79
CA GLN A 911 -18.83 -15.88 0.59
C GLN A 911 -19.14 -15.22 -0.77
N SER A 912 -18.14 -14.98 -1.62
CA SER A 912 -18.33 -14.32 -2.91
C SER A 912 -19.17 -15.20 -3.84
N ASP A 913 -20.19 -14.61 -4.47
CA ASP A 913 -20.93 -15.23 -5.57
C ASP A 913 -20.24 -14.89 -6.89
N PRO A 914 -19.77 -15.88 -7.68
CA PRO A 914 -18.99 -15.59 -8.89
C PRO A 914 -19.70 -14.71 -9.92
N VAL A 915 -21.02 -14.79 -10.02
CA VAL A 915 -21.81 -13.97 -10.95
C VAL A 915 -21.93 -12.54 -10.43
N ALA A 916 -22.24 -12.38 -9.15
CA ALA A 916 -22.34 -11.07 -8.50
C ALA A 916 -21.00 -10.31 -8.57
N GLU A 917 -19.87 -10.99 -8.33
CA GLU A 917 -18.54 -10.37 -8.42
C GLU A 917 -18.19 -9.91 -9.85
N TYR A 918 -18.61 -10.68 -10.86
CA TYR A 918 -18.46 -10.28 -12.25
C TYR A 918 -19.29 -9.01 -12.57
N GLU A 919 -20.54 -8.95 -12.11
CA GLU A 919 -21.38 -7.76 -12.30
C GLU A 919 -20.86 -6.55 -11.50
N GLU A 920 -20.31 -6.77 -10.30
CA GLU A 920 -19.66 -5.72 -9.50
C GLU A 920 -18.42 -5.16 -10.22
N MET A 921 -17.59 -6.03 -10.81
CA MET A 921 -16.45 -5.61 -11.63
C MET A 921 -16.90 -4.68 -12.77
N ARG A 922 -17.99 -5.05 -13.47
CA ARG A 922 -18.57 -4.20 -14.54
C ARG A 922 -19.14 -2.89 -14.00
N LEU A 923 -19.80 -2.93 -12.85
CA LEU A 923 -20.33 -1.74 -12.18
C LEU A 923 -19.19 -0.76 -11.85
N LYS A 924 -18.05 -1.24 -11.37
CA LYS A 924 -16.87 -0.41 -11.07
C LYS A 924 -16.26 0.23 -12.33
N ALA A 925 -16.34 -0.43 -13.49
CA ALA A 925 -15.90 0.13 -14.78
C ALA A 925 -16.91 1.13 -15.39
N SER A 926 -18.19 1.03 -15.01
CA SER A 926 -19.30 1.74 -15.67
C SER A 926 -19.15 3.26 -15.75
N ALA A 927 -18.60 3.90 -14.71
CA ALA A 927 -18.41 5.35 -14.68
C ALA A 927 -17.49 5.83 -15.82
N LEU A 928 -16.40 5.10 -16.08
CA LEU A 928 -15.48 5.40 -17.18
C LEU A 928 -16.10 5.08 -18.53
N LEU A 929 -16.78 3.95 -18.66
CA LEU A 929 -17.49 3.58 -19.90
C LEU A 929 -18.53 4.63 -20.29
N ARG A 930 -19.25 5.17 -19.30
CA ARG A 930 -20.22 6.25 -19.50
C ARG A 930 -19.55 7.57 -19.86
N ALA A 931 -18.43 7.91 -19.22
CA ALA A 931 -17.67 9.12 -19.54
C ALA A 931 -17.15 9.09 -20.99
N VAL A 932 -16.65 7.94 -21.45
CA VAL A 932 -16.25 7.72 -22.85
C VAL A 932 -17.44 7.86 -23.79
N GLY A 933 -18.59 7.23 -23.49
CA GLY A 933 -19.81 7.35 -24.28
C GLY A 933 -20.24 8.80 -24.48
N LEU A 934 -20.24 9.60 -23.41
CA LEU A 934 -20.59 11.02 -23.47
C LEU A 934 -19.60 11.85 -24.29
N CYS A 935 -18.31 11.51 -24.27
CA CYS A 935 -17.32 12.16 -25.14
C CYS A 935 -17.55 11.86 -26.63
N GLU A 936 -18.19 10.73 -26.95
CA GLU A 936 -18.47 10.26 -28.31
C GLU A 936 -19.91 10.58 -28.77
N GLY A 937 -20.69 11.30 -27.96
CA GLY A 937 -22.07 11.67 -28.26
C GLY A 937 -23.09 10.54 -28.06
N VAL A 938 -22.72 9.48 -27.35
CA VAL A 938 -23.58 8.35 -27.02
C VAL A 938 -24.11 8.49 -25.59
N SER A 939 -25.43 8.46 -25.43
CA SER A 939 -26.09 8.60 -24.11
C SER A 939 -26.00 7.32 -23.26
N GLN A 940 -25.77 6.18 -23.90
CA GLN A 940 -25.59 4.87 -23.25
C GLN A 940 -24.10 4.56 -23.01
N PRO A 941 -23.76 3.76 -21.99
CA PRO A 941 -22.41 3.25 -21.81
C PRO A 941 -21.92 2.48 -23.06
N ILE A 942 -20.64 2.63 -23.40
CA ILE A 942 -20.03 1.90 -24.52
C ILE A 942 -20.14 0.40 -24.29
N GLN A 943 -20.43 -0.34 -25.36
CA GLN A 943 -20.52 -1.80 -25.31
C GLN A 943 -19.16 -2.43 -24.98
N VAL A 944 -19.20 -3.51 -24.20
CA VAL A 944 -18.06 -4.37 -23.90
C VAL A 944 -18.29 -5.71 -24.60
N LEU A 945 -17.37 -6.10 -25.48
CA LEU A 945 -17.40 -7.39 -26.15
C LEU A 945 -16.77 -8.44 -25.24
N ASP A 946 -17.47 -9.56 -25.13
CA ASP A 946 -17.07 -10.78 -24.44
C ASP A 946 -16.77 -11.79 -25.57
N GLU A 947 -15.50 -12.13 -25.78
CA GLU A 947 -15.08 -13.11 -26.82
C GLU A 947 -15.02 -14.53 -26.27
#